data_AF-A0AAW1XJZ7-F1
#
_entry.id   AF-A0AAW1XJZ7-F1
#
_cell.length_a   1.000
_cell.length_b   1.000
_cell.length_c   1.000
_cell.angle_alpha   90.00
_cell.angle_beta   90.00
_cell.angle_gamma   90.00
#
_symmetry.space_group_name_H-M   'P 1'
#
loop_
_entity.id
_entity.type
_entity.pdbx_description
1 polymer ?
#
loop_
_entity_poly.entity_id
_entity_poly.type
_entity_poly.pdbx_seq_one_letter_code
_entity_poly.pdbx_strand_id
1 'polypeptide(L)'
;MVGGSNGGRGGGGGGGGGGGGGNGGRGGGRAGGYADVVYGGGNGGHGRGNGGRGRGGYNHQQPDQQWSQNRGQSWRSSSQDQQQQSGRPSYSSQPQQQDQQSWRSSPRPQPQPQPQPNQQRWNNQNQGQSWRSVIANSSPGASSSAPPVDTVVSGMQALKIVKQTPPPSSLNNADRLLPVKRPDDGGTRAVQTVRLRANHFNLSYNPQSTIMHYDVNVKPLNPPKNGRPVRIMKSDLAAIRNKLSSDNPSKFPLLMTAYDGEKNIFSAVALPTGEFKVEVPEEEGTRFGSYVVTIKLVNELKLCKLKDYLSGQLLSIPRDILQGMDLVMKENPTRRLISVGRSFYPAEFKPDDDLGQGAAAFRGFQNSLRLTSQGPAVCLDYSVLAFHKRVPVLDFLHEKIWGFNLNDFRRFRREVENVLRGLKVTVTHRQTKQKYVIKGLTDMNAGNITFEAVDIDGQVPPRKVRLVDYFRDKYKDIKYKDIPCLDLGKNGRRNDTPLEFCVLVEGQRYPKEQLGKDAAIMLKNMSLVAPKVRESNIRNMIRSEDGPCGGGIIQNFGIEVNMNMTQVIGRVIGAPELKLGSVGGKVTKVTVDNEKCQWNLVGKSLVEGKPIARWAVLDFSCYDHRDKLDPNQFIPKLIVRCNKLGMRMEEPRFYETSSMRPFSSVNMLRELLESVNGKVLKEGKGHLQLLVCVMSKKDNGYKYLKWICETQIGIVTQCCLSKGATKASDQYLANLALKINAKLGGSNVELINRLPLFEGAGPVMFVGADVNHPAARNTTSPSIAAVVATINWPAVNRYAARVRPQYHRRESILNFGDMVLELVESYYRINKVKPEKIVVFRDGVSEGQFDMVLNEELLDLKRALGTINYFPTITLIVAQKRHHTRLFQENGSSNVSPGTVVDTRIVHPFEFDFFLCSHYGSLGTSKPTHYHVLWDEHSFTSDQLQKLIYDLCFTFARCTKPVSLVTPVYYADLVAYRGRLYHETVTEGLSPGSVSSSSSSASSSASSTLSMGSLDDKFYRLHADLENIMFFI
;
A
#
# COMPACT_ATOMS: atom_id res chain seq x y z
N MET A 1 39.06 18.11 46.02
CA MET A 1 40.28 18.95 45.94
C MET A 1 40.11 19.95 44.81
N VAL A 2 40.70 21.15 44.96
CA VAL A 2 41.10 22.16 43.93
C VAL A 2 40.29 22.27 42.61
N GLY A 3 39.76 23.42 42.19
CA GLY A 3 39.66 24.73 42.84
C GLY A 3 39.62 25.95 41.88
N GLY A 4 38.66 26.87 42.08
CA GLY A 4 38.64 28.24 41.53
C GLY A 4 38.38 28.43 40.02
N SER A 5 38.29 29.67 39.49
CA SER A 5 37.96 30.97 40.10
C SER A 5 37.82 32.09 39.03
N ASN A 6 36.95 33.07 39.26
CA ASN A 6 36.87 34.41 38.61
C ASN A 6 36.60 34.49 37.07
N GLY A 7 36.14 35.62 36.52
CA GLY A 7 35.57 36.82 37.16
C GLY A 7 35.59 38.11 36.30
N GLY A 8 34.61 39.00 36.53
CA GLY A 8 34.53 40.39 36.01
C GLY A 8 33.89 40.56 34.61
N ARG A 9 33.55 41.77 34.11
CA ARG A 9 32.94 43.03 34.63
C ARG A 9 33.17 44.15 33.57
N GLY A 10 32.25 45.12 33.45
CA GLY A 10 32.29 46.24 32.48
C GLY A 10 31.51 45.94 31.17
N GLY A 11 30.79 46.86 30.52
CA GLY A 11 30.61 48.31 30.70
C GLY A 11 31.36 49.12 29.62
N GLY A 12 30.76 50.09 28.89
CA GLY A 12 29.37 50.56 28.83
C GLY A 12 29.21 51.75 27.82
N GLY A 13 27.97 52.11 27.46
CA GLY A 13 27.66 53.19 26.49
C GLY A 13 27.83 52.81 25.00
N GLY A 14 27.25 53.52 24.01
CA GLY A 14 26.23 54.57 24.10
C GLY A 14 25.96 55.27 22.75
N GLY A 15 24.70 55.65 22.47
CA GLY A 15 24.29 56.65 21.45
C GLY A 15 23.95 56.17 20.02
N GLY A 16 22.97 56.81 19.37
CA GLY A 16 23.17 57.23 17.97
C GLY A 16 22.26 56.82 16.78
N GLY A 17 20.92 56.80 16.90
CA GLY A 17 19.98 57.21 15.81
C GLY A 17 19.86 56.43 14.46
N GLY A 18 18.88 56.86 13.64
CA GLY A 18 18.84 56.62 12.17
C GLY A 18 17.90 55.51 11.62
N GLY A 19 16.61 55.81 11.42
CA GLY A 19 15.59 54.83 10.98
C GLY A 19 15.50 54.47 9.48
N GLY A 20 14.46 53.70 9.12
CA GLY A 20 13.91 53.66 7.74
C GLY A 20 13.66 52.29 7.08
N GLY A 21 12.42 51.78 7.14
CA GLY A 21 11.89 50.69 6.28
C GLY A 21 12.44 49.27 6.51
N GLY A 22 11.86 48.20 5.94
CA GLY A 22 10.61 48.08 5.20
C GLY A 22 10.53 46.77 4.39
N ASN A 23 9.50 45.92 4.60
CA ASN A 23 9.35 44.54 4.06
C ASN A 23 10.47 43.54 4.50
N GLY A 24 10.30 42.21 4.51
CA GLY A 24 9.17 41.36 4.12
C GLY A 24 9.39 40.60 2.80
N GLY A 25 9.42 39.26 2.72
CA GLY A 25 9.44 38.24 3.76
C GLY A 25 9.08 36.83 3.21
N ARG A 26 9.78 35.78 3.69
CA ARG A 26 9.59 34.34 3.34
C ARG A 26 9.96 33.96 1.89
N GLY A 27 10.37 32.72 1.57
CA GLY A 27 10.56 31.53 2.42
C GLY A 27 9.92 30.29 1.76
N GLY A 28 10.66 29.61 0.88
CA GLY A 28 10.15 28.47 0.09
C GLY A 28 10.23 27.14 0.82
N GLY A 29 9.09 26.59 1.25
CA GLY A 29 9.00 25.29 1.92
C GLY A 29 8.86 24.10 0.96
N ARG A 30 9.63 23.03 1.20
CA ARG A 30 9.42 21.70 0.58
C ARG A 30 8.37 20.93 1.40
N ALA A 31 7.50 20.15 0.75
CA ALA A 31 6.49 19.32 1.41
C ALA A 31 6.53 17.86 0.92
N GLY A 32 6.38 16.90 1.85
CA GLY A 32 6.33 15.47 1.56
C GLY A 32 4.93 14.98 1.18
N GLY A 33 4.86 13.84 0.49
CA GLY A 33 3.60 13.22 0.06
C GLY A 33 3.09 12.14 1.03
N TYR A 34 1.76 11.97 1.10
CA TYR A 34 1.08 10.95 1.89
C TYR A 34 0.16 10.08 1.03
N ALA A 35 0.11 8.77 1.30
CA ALA A 35 -0.81 7.83 0.69
C ALA A 35 -2.05 7.58 1.58
N ASP A 36 -3.19 7.26 0.95
CA ASP A 36 -4.53 7.30 1.54
C ASP A 36 -4.77 6.29 2.70
N VAL A 37 -5.22 6.81 3.85
CA VAL A 37 -6.14 6.08 4.76
C VAL A 37 -7.54 6.65 4.55
N VAL A 38 -8.46 5.82 4.05
CA VAL A 38 -9.78 6.28 3.57
C VAL A 38 -10.80 6.41 4.70
N TYR A 39 -11.47 7.57 4.75
CA TYR A 39 -12.83 7.72 5.27
C TYR A 39 -13.67 8.49 4.24
N GLY A 40 -14.90 8.04 4.02
CA GLY A 40 -16.00 8.87 3.53
C GLY A 40 -16.94 9.22 4.70
N GLY A 41 -17.80 10.22 4.60
CA GLY A 41 -18.01 11.15 3.50
C GLY A 41 -18.95 12.30 3.90
N GLY A 42 -19.21 13.23 2.99
CA GLY A 42 -20.12 14.37 3.18
C GLY A 42 -20.14 15.23 1.91
N ASN A 43 -21.33 15.69 1.51
CA ASN A 43 -21.58 16.26 0.17
C ASN A 43 -22.01 17.74 0.22
N GLY A 44 -22.01 18.42 -0.94
CA GLY A 44 -22.28 19.85 -1.13
C GLY A 44 -20.99 20.67 -1.30
N GLY A 45 -20.84 21.58 -2.28
CA GLY A 45 -21.83 22.17 -3.20
C GLY A 45 -22.56 23.35 -2.55
N HIS A 46 -22.62 24.57 -3.10
CA HIS A 46 -22.07 25.10 -4.36
C HIS A 46 -21.22 26.38 -4.13
N GLY A 47 -20.70 26.97 -5.21
CA GLY A 47 -19.75 28.09 -5.16
C GLY A 47 -20.35 29.46 -4.81
N ARG A 48 -19.48 30.47 -4.79
CA ARG A 48 -19.83 31.88 -4.96
C ARG A 48 -18.89 32.50 -5.97
N GLY A 49 -19.45 33.16 -6.97
CA GLY A 49 -18.72 34.07 -7.83
C GLY A 49 -18.98 35.53 -7.47
N ASN A 50 -18.02 36.37 -7.82
CA ASN A 50 -18.16 37.81 -8.10
C ASN A 50 -18.32 38.79 -6.92
N GLY A 51 -17.96 40.06 -7.21
CA GLY A 51 -17.97 41.22 -6.31
C GLY A 51 -16.64 41.99 -6.36
N GLY A 52 -16.45 43.00 -7.22
CA GLY A 52 -17.31 43.52 -8.30
C GLY A 52 -17.03 45.01 -8.60
N ARG A 53 -17.70 45.57 -9.63
CA ARG A 53 -17.96 47.00 -9.95
C ARG A 53 -18.63 47.06 -11.34
N GLY A 54 -19.79 47.69 -11.58
CA GLY A 54 -20.77 48.31 -10.67
C GLY A 54 -21.83 49.14 -11.43
N ARG A 55 -22.71 49.84 -10.67
CA ARG A 55 -23.76 50.83 -11.06
C ARG A 55 -25.05 50.33 -11.73
N GLY A 56 -26.18 50.87 -11.24
CA GLY A 56 -27.53 50.84 -11.83
C GLY A 56 -28.33 49.54 -11.57
N GLY A 57 -29.62 49.57 -11.20
CA GLY A 57 -30.47 50.70 -10.78
C GLY A 57 -31.93 50.27 -10.57
N TYR A 58 -32.65 50.96 -9.68
CA TYR A 58 -34.11 50.93 -9.45
C TYR A 58 -34.82 49.66 -8.94
N ASN A 59 -35.29 49.79 -7.70
CA ASN A 59 -36.64 49.50 -7.19
C ASN A 59 -37.33 48.13 -7.30
N HIS A 60 -37.68 47.65 -6.10
CA HIS A 60 -39.03 47.30 -5.60
C HIS A 60 -39.41 45.84 -5.31
N GLN A 61 -39.93 45.69 -4.08
CA GLN A 61 -40.96 44.75 -3.61
C GLN A 61 -40.66 43.23 -3.60
N GLN A 62 -40.23 42.80 -2.41
CA GLN A 62 -40.80 41.68 -1.62
C GLN A 62 -42.32 41.44 -1.86
N PRO A 63 -42.88 40.22 -1.60
CA PRO A 63 -42.57 39.46 -0.37
C PRO A 63 -42.58 37.90 -0.48
N ASP A 64 -42.21 37.26 0.65
CA ASP A 64 -42.89 36.14 1.36
C ASP A 64 -43.52 34.92 0.63
N GLN A 65 -43.60 33.70 1.21
CA GLN A 65 -43.08 33.15 2.49
C GLN A 65 -42.99 31.59 2.46
N GLN A 66 -42.31 31.03 3.48
CA GLN A 66 -42.45 29.72 4.16
C GLN A 66 -43.18 28.50 3.53
N TRP A 67 -42.57 27.31 3.74
CA TRP A 67 -43.15 25.99 4.15
C TRP A 67 -44.45 25.41 3.49
N SER A 68 -44.66 24.09 3.34
CA SER A 68 -44.06 22.92 4.00
C SER A 68 -44.26 21.57 3.25
N GLN A 69 -43.39 20.59 3.54
CA GLN A 69 -43.59 19.12 3.64
C GLN A 69 -44.37 18.24 2.60
N ASN A 70 -43.72 17.10 2.28
CA ASN A 70 -44.26 15.72 2.20
C ASN A 70 -45.08 15.15 1.01
N ARG A 71 -44.48 14.11 0.39
CA ARG A 71 -45.07 12.83 -0.13
C ARG A 71 -46.02 12.86 -1.35
N GLY A 72 -46.15 11.69 -1.99
CA GLY A 72 -46.91 11.43 -3.23
C GLY A 72 -45.99 11.46 -4.47
N GLN A 73 -45.47 10.35 -4.98
CA GLN A 73 -46.11 9.30 -5.81
C GLN A 73 -46.69 9.77 -7.16
N SER A 74 -46.05 9.29 -8.23
CA SER A 74 -46.63 8.78 -9.49
C SER A 74 -47.91 9.43 -10.05
N TRP A 75 -47.77 10.17 -11.16
CA TRP A 75 -48.82 10.30 -12.16
C TRP A 75 -48.31 10.10 -13.59
N ARG A 76 -49.20 9.57 -14.44
CA ARG A 76 -49.08 9.42 -15.90
C ARG A 76 -50.48 9.67 -16.50
N SER A 77 -50.58 9.81 -17.82
CA SER A 77 -51.74 10.37 -18.56
C SER A 77 -51.88 11.90 -18.39
N SER A 78 -52.52 12.62 -19.31
CA SER A 78 -53.27 12.21 -20.51
C SER A 78 -52.84 12.97 -21.78
N SER A 79 -53.43 12.64 -22.94
CA SER A 79 -52.91 12.97 -24.28
C SER A 79 -53.94 13.61 -25.20
N GLN A 80 -53.46 14.43 -26.15
CA GLN A 80 -54.07 14.86 -27.43
C GLN A 80 -52.98 15.65 -28.20
N ASP A 81 -52.93 15.76 -29.53
CA ASP A 81 -53.52 15.03 -30.67
C ASP A 81 -52.69 15.41 -31.95
N GLN A 82 -52.83 14.91 -33.19
CA GLN A 82 -53.66 13.89 -33.85
C GLN A 82 -52.94 13.45 -35.16
N GLN A 83 -53.36 12.34 -35.80
CA GLN A 83 -53.03 11.94 -37.21
C GLN A 83 -51.54 11.55 -37.48
N GLN A 84 -51.17 10.71 -38.47
CA GLN A 84 -51.88 9.85 -39.44
C GLN A 84 -50.95 8.70 -39.90
N GLN A 85 -51.46 7.47 -40.15
CA GLN A 85 -50.91 6.36 -41.00
C GLN A 85 -49.47 5.81 -40.68
N SER A 86 -49.08 4.55 -40.94
CA SER A 86 -49.75 3.26 -41.24
C SER A 86 -48.75 2.08 -41.09
N GLY A 87 -49.18 0.88 -40.63
CA GLY A 87 -48.36 -0.35 -40.65
C GLY A 87 -48.61 -1.33 -39.48
N ARG A 88 -48.69 -2.65 -39.73
CA ARG A 88 -49.06 -3.75 -38.78
C ARG A 88 -48.29 -5.05 -39.12
N PRO A 89 -48.38 -6.17 -38.34
CA PRO A 89 -49.12 -6.47 -37.10
C PRO A 89 -48.15 -6.58 -35.87
N SER A 90 -47.98 -7.60 -34.98
CA SER A 90 -48.56 -8.93 -34.64
C SER A 90 -47.90 -9.46 -33.34
N TYR A 91 -48.45 -10.36 -32.50
CA TYR A 91 -49.86 -10.69 -32.15
C TYR A 91 -49.90 -11.59 -30.87
N SER A 92 -50.53 -11.14 -29.77
CA SER A 92 -51.12 -11.94 -28.64
C SER A 92 -50.20 -12.93 -27.83
N SER A 93 -50.55 -13.50 -26.66
CA SER A 93 -51.80 -13.57 -25.88
C SER A 93 -51.59 -13.59 -24.34
N GLN A 94 -52.67 -13.39 -23.58
CA GLN A 94 -52.86 -13.48 -22.11
C GLN A 94 -53.85 -14.66 -21.79
N PRO A 95 -54.40 -14.90 -20.56
CA PRO A 95 -53.96 -14.75 -19.15
C PRO A 95 -54.36 -15.98 -18.25
N GLN A 96 -54.53 -15.76 -16.91
CA GLN A 96 -55.44 -16.49 -15.96
C GLN A 96 -55.03 -17.90 -15.43
N GLN A 97 -55.38 -18.36 -14.21
CA GLN A 97 -55.88 -17.70 -12.96
C GLN A 97 -55.54 -18.51 -11.66
N GLN A 98 -56.30 -18.32 -10.58
CA GLN A 98 -56.12 -18.82 -9.18
C GLN A 98 -56.66 -20.28 -8.99
N ASP A 99 -56.69 -20.98 -7.82
CA ASP A 99 -56.57 -20.58 -6.41
C ASP A 99 -56.20 -21.74 -5.40
N GLN A 100 -55.74 -21.34 -4.19
CA GLN A 100 -55.79 -21.91 -2.81
C GLN A 100 -55.86 -23.42 -2.36
N GLN A 101 -55.04 -23.70 -1.31
CA GLN A 101 -55.25 -24.62 -0.12
C GLN A 101 -55.24 -26.17 -0.32
N SER A 102 -55.08 -27.09 0.67
CA SER A 102 -55.09 -27.08 2.16
C SER A 102 -54.31 -28.28 2.83
N TRP A 103 -53.81 -28.10 4.09
CA TRP A 103 -53.58 -29.01 5.27
C TRP A 103 -53.49 -30.58 5.18
N ARG A 104 -52.88 -31.37 6.10
CA ARG A 104 -51.79 -31.28 7.13
C ARG A 104 -51.57 -32.69 7.80
N SER A 105 -50.40 -32.95 8.43
CA SER A 105 -50.13 -33.90 9.58
C SER A 105 -49.59 -35.33 9.32
N SER A 106 -48.99 -35.94 10.37
CA SER A 106 -48.24 -37.24 10.39
C SER A 106 -48.86 -38.28 11.35
N PRO A 107 -48.38 -39.54 11.47
CA PRO A 107 -47.31 -39.89 12.46
C PRO A 107 -46.40 -41.11 12.09
N ARG A 108 -45.69 -41.68 13.10
CA ARG A 108 -44.67 -42.78 13.07
C ARG A 108 -45.21 -44.05 13.78
N PRO A 109 -44.65 -45.28 13.61
CA PRO A 109 -43.61 -45.80 14.55
C PRO A 109 -42.60 -46.84 13.95
N GLN A 110 -42.02 -47.72 14.79
CA GLN A 110 -40.91 -48.71 14.55
C GLN A 110 -41.37 -50.14 14.99
N PRO A 111 -40.71 -51.29 14.66
CA PRO A 111 -39.42 -51.74 15.25
C PRO A 111 -38.52 -52.67 14.36
N GLN A 112 -37.73 -53.57 14.99
CA GLN A 112 -36.56 -54.39 14.53
C GLN A 112 -36.91 -55.83 14.04
N PRO A 113 -36.00 -56.65 13.39
CA PRO A 113 -34.88 -57.37 14.05
C PRO A 113 -33.60 -57.67 13.18
N GLN A 114 -32.68 -58.52 13.67
CA GLN A 114 -31.41 -59.00 13.02
C GLN A 114 -31.54 -60.41 12.36
N PRO A 115 -30.49 -60.95 11.67
CA PRO A 115 -29.51 -61.86 12.36
C PRO A 115 -28.04 -61.80 11.86
N GLN A 116 -27.13 -62.52 12.55
CA GLN A 116 -25.78 -62.98 12.10
C GLN A 116 -25.73 -64.53 12.05
N PRO A 117 -24.65 -65.18 11.54
CA PRO A 117 -23.61 -65.69 12.48
C PRO A 117 -22.16 -65.86 11.93
N ASN A 118 -21.18 -65.96 12.86
CA ASN A 118 -19.88 -66.69 12.76
C ASN A 118 -18.80 -66.19 11.74
N GLN A 119 -17.46 -66.28 11.97
CA GLN A 119 -16.58 -66.64 13.11
C GLN A 119 -15.10 -66.22 12.77
N GLN A 120 -14.02 -66.35 13.58
CA GLN A 120 -13.79 -66.80 14.97
C GLN A 120 -12.68 -65.98 15.70
N ARG A 121 -11.45 -66.50 15.82
CA ARG A 121 -10.28 -66.08 16.63
C ARG A 121 -9.00 -66.74 16.07
N TRP A 122 -7.77 -66.31 16.38
CA TRP A 122 -6.98 -66.78 17.54
C TRP A 122 -5.73 -65.91 17.85
N ASN A 123 -5.17 -66.17 19.03
CA ASN A 123 -3.95 -65.60 19.65
C ASN A 123 -2.65 -65.94 18.84
N ASN A 124 -1.43 -65.46 19.15
CA ASN A 124 -0.86 -65.17 20.47
C ASN A 124 0.39 -64.24 20.50
N GLN A 125 0.89 -64.03 21.72
CA GLN A 125 2.21 -63.54 22.22
C GLN A 125 3.43 -63.78 21.28
N ASN A 126 4.61 -63.13 21.40
CA ASN A 126 5.31 -62.65 22.61
C ASN A 126 6.48 -61.67 22.29
N GLN A 127 7.01 -60.95 23.30
CA GLN A 127 8.40 -60.40 23.52
C GLN A 127 9.23 -59.76 22.34
N GLY A 128 10.11 -58.76 22.54
CA GLY A 128 10.60 -58.12 23.77
C GLY A 128 11.66 -57.00 23.55
N GLN A 129 12.40 -56.69 24.63
CA GLN A 129 13.44 -55.66 24.85
C GLN A 129 14.80 -55.92 24.11
N SER A 130 15.85 -55.07 24.01
CA SER A 130 16.09 -53.60 24.16
C SER A 130 17.60 -53.21 23.94
N TRP A 131 17.93 -51.90 23.94
CA TRP A 131 19.24 -51.22 24.22
C TRP A 131 20.53 -51.41 23.35
N ARG A 132 21.09 -50.24 22.92
CA ARG A 132 22.51 -49.78 22.68
C ARG A 132 23.69 -50.80 22.72
N SER A 133 24.74 -50.68 21.88
CA SER A 133 25.81 -49.62 21.91
C SER A 133 26.78 -49.71 20.68
N VAL A 134 27.29 -48.63 20.06
CA VAL A 134 28.58 -47.86 20.24
C VAL A 134 29.90 -48.59 19.84
N ILE A 135 30.90 -47.81 19.33
CA ILE A 135 32.32 -48.15 18.95
C ILE A 135 32.50 -48.68 17.50
N ALA A 136 33.56 -48.40 16.71
CA ALA A 136 34.43 -47.21 16.46
C ALA A 136 35.39 -47.50 15.25
N ASN A 137 36.14 -46.48 14.77
CA ASN A 137 37.35 -46.56 13.91
C ASN A 137 37.16 -47.07 12.43
N SER A 138 38.02 -46.77 11.44
CA SER A 138 39.19 -45.85 11.34
C SER A 138 39.49 -45.44 9.88
N SER A 139 40.25 -44.35 9.67
CA SER A 139 40.80 -43.85 8.38
C SER A 139 42.00 -44.67 7.87
N PRO A 140 42.56 -44.46 6.63
CA PRO A 140 43.30 -43.25 6.17
C PRO A 140 42.65 -42.60 4.92
N GLY A 141 43.11 -41.50 4.27
CA GLY A 141 44.36 -40.72 4.29
C GLY A 141 44.89 -40.54 2.84
N ALA A 142 45.60 -39.48 2.41
CA ALA A 142 46.01 -38.21 3.04
C ALA A 142 46.52 -37.20 1.97
N SER A 143 46.69 -35.91 2.35
CA SER A 143 47.43 -34.82 1.64
C SER A 143 46.95 -34.41 0.22
N SER A 144 47.17 -33.20 -0.32
CA SER A 144 47.87 -31.94 0.06
C SER A 144 47.30 -30.77 -0.80
N SER A 145 47.48 -29.46 -0.54
CA SER A 145 48.02 -28.67 0.59
C SER A 145 47.54 -27.19 0.45
N ALA A 146 48.16 -26.24 1.18
CA ALA A 146 48.02 -24.77 1.13
C ALA A 146 49.44 -24.16 1.39
N PRO A 147 49.71 -22.83 1.64
CA PRO A 147 48.81 -21.68 1.87
C PRO A 147 49.11 -20.35 1.07
N PRO A 148 49.52 -19.17 1.64
CA PRO A 148 48.73 -17.90 1.68
C PRO A 148 49.41 -16.69 0.98
N VAL A 149 49.05 -15.38 1.07
CA VAL A 149 48.10 -14.55 1.87
C VAL A 149 47.67 -13.28 1.07
N ASP A 150 46.63 -12.54 1.54
CA ASP A 150 46.43 -11.05 1.52
C ASP A 150 46.46 -10.21 0.20
N THR A 151 45.89 -8.99 0.07
CA THR A 151 45.08 -8.11 0.97
C THR A 151 44.11 -7.17 0.19
N VAL A 152 42.95 -6.82 0.80
CA VAL A 152 42.32 -5.45 0.88
C VAL A 152 41.65 -4.70 -0.32
N VAL A 153 40.37 -4.28 -0.07
CA VAL A 153 39.63 -3.04 -0.50
C VAL A 153 38.58 -2.99 -1.66
N SER A 154 37.39 -2.47 -1.28
CA SER A 154 36.28 -1.77 -1.97
C SER A 154 36.02 -1.94 -3.48
N GLY A 155 34.81 -2.27 -3.95
CA GLY A 155 33.49 -1.87 -3.43
C GLY A 155 32.82 -0.80 -4.30
N MET A 156 31.97 -1.19 -5.27
CA MET A 156 30.99 -0.30 -5.91
C MET A 156 29.62 -0.99 -6.00
N GLN A 157 28.59 -0.39 -5.42
CA GLN A 157 27.23 -0.96 -5.40
C GLN A 157 26.44 -0.56 -6.65
N ALA A 158 25.88 -1.56 -7.34
CA ALA A 158 24.80 -1.37 -8.30
C ALA A 158 23.51 -2.01 -7.73
N LEU A 159 22.39 -1.29 -7.85
CA LEU A 159 21.07 -1.74 -7.37
C LEU A 159 20.67 -3.06 -8.03
N LYS A 160 20.83 -4.17 -7.30
CA LYS A 160 20.32 -5.49 -7.69
C LYS A 160 18.81 -5.50 -7.54
N ILE A 161 18.10 -5.84 -8.61
CA ILE A 161 16.81 -6.53 -8.50
C ILE A 161 17.07 -7.80 -7.66
N VAL A 162 16.12 -8.19 -6.81
CA VAL A 162 16.29 -9.27 -5.85
C VAL A 162 16.61 -10.58 -6.56
N LYS A 163 17.90 -10.89 -6.69
CA LYS A 163 18.35 -12.28 -6.65
C LYS A 163 17.93 -12.79 -5.27
N GLN A 164 17.15 -13.86 -5.23
CA GLN A 164 17.12 -14.69 -4.05
C GLN A 164 18.56 -15.11 -3.78
N THR A 165 19.10 -14.73 -2.63
CA THR A 165 20.27 -15.42 -2.08
C THR A 165 19.86 -16.88 -1.93
N PRO A 166 20.68 -17.87 -2.32
CA PRO A 166 20.46 -19.22 -1.79
C PRO A 166 20.42 -19.10 -0.26
N PRO A 167 19.52 -19.81 0.43
CA PRO A 167 19.44 -19.74 1.88
C PRO A 167 20.80 -20.13 2.48
N PRO A 168 21.21 -19.53 3.61
CA PRO A 168 22.44 -19.94 4.27
C PRO A 168 22.33 -21.41 4.70
N SER A 169 23.13 -22.26 4.07
CA SER A 169 23.46 -23.57 4.61
C SER A 169 24.10 -23.38 6.00
N SER A 170 23.70 -24.09 7.05
CA SER A 170 22.98 -25.36 7.08
C SER A 170 21.87 -25.44 8.14
N LEU A 171 20.64 -25.59 7.67
CA LEU A 171 19.65 -26.53 8.25
C LEU A 171 19.42 -27.62 7.18
N ASN A 172 19.16 -28.87 7.59
CA ASN A 172 18.83 -29.89 6.59
C ASN A 172 17.44 -29.60 6.00
N ASN A 173 17.21 -29.98 4.74
CA ASN A 173 15.90 -29.81 4.11
C ASN A 173 14.76 -30.60 4.82
N ALA A 174 15.09 -31.50 5.75
CA ALA A 174 14.13 -32.21 6.59
C ALA A 174 13.61 -31.36 7.78
N ASP A 175 14.38 -30.38 8.26
CA ASP A 175 14.08 -29.62 9.50
C ASP A 175 13.28 -28.32 9.23
N ARG A 176 13.02 -28.01 7.96
CA ARG A 176 12.37 -26.76 7.53
C ARG A 176 10.85 -26.87 7.65
N LEU A 177 10.25 -25.95 8.40
CA LEU A 177 8.80 -25.87 8.53
C LEU A 177 8.15 -25.49 7.19
N LEU A 178 6.99 -26.09 6.91
CA LEU A 178 6.16 -25.84 5.73
C LEU A 178 4.77 -25.34 6.16
N PRO A 179 4.06 -24.56 5.33
CA PRO A 179 2.70 -24.11 5.62
C PRO A 179 1.76 -25.30 5.90
N VAL A 180 0.86 -25.14 6.88
CA VAL A 180 -0.12 -26.19 7.22
C VAL A 180 -1.08 -26.46 6.06
N LYS A 181 -1.40 -27.73 5.87
CA LYS A 181 -2.46 -28.16 4.95
C LYS A 181 -3.83 -27.73 5.49
N ARG A 182 -4.78 -27.53 4.58
CA ARG A 182 -6.19 -27.31 4.90
C ARG A 182 -6.71 -28.50 5.74
N PRO A 183 -7.42 -28.25 6.86
CA PRO A 183 -7.87 -29.29 7.79
C PRO A 183 -9.12 -30.05 7.31
N ASP A 184 -9.83 -29.47 6.33
CA ASP A 184 -11.13 -29.88 5.82
C ASP A 184 -11.25 -29.50 4.32
N ASP A 185 -12.34 -29.87 3.66
CA ASP A 185 -12.65 -29.48 2.28
C ASP A 185 -13.09 -27.99 2.13
N GLY A 186 -12.81 -27.17 3.15
CA GLY A 186 -13.40 -25.86 3.36
C GLY A 186 -14.54 -25.88 4.38
N GLY A 187 -14.89 -24.69 4.85
CA GLY A 187 -15.95 -24.50 5.83
C GLY A 187 -17.35 -24.77 5.27
N THR A 188 -18.25 -25.18 6.15
CA THR A 188 -19.66 -25.49 5.86
C THR A 188 -20.61 -24.37 6.35
N ARG A 189 -20.21 -23.62 7.39
CA ARG A 189 -21.05 -22.65 8.08
C ARG A 189 -21.46 -21.51 7.14
N ALA A 190 -22.75 -21.28 7.02
CA ALA A 190 -23.31 -20.14 6.31
C ALA A 190 -24.66 -19.73 6.95
N VAL A 191 -24.97 -18.44 6.94
CA VAL A 191 -26.36 -17.95 7.06
C VAL A 191 -26.99 -17.76 5.68
N GLN A 192 -26.17 -17.64 4.62
CA GLN A 192 -26.59 -17.56 3.23
C GLN A 192 -25.46 -18.08 2.33
N THR A 193 -25.78 -18.86 1.30
CA THR A 193 -24.86 -19.14 0.19
C THR A 193 -25.13 -18.20 -0.98
N VAL A 194 -24.09 -17.80 -1.71
CA VAL A 194 -24.19 -16.82 -2.80
C VAL A 194 -23.31 -17.22 -3.98
N ARG A 195 -23.86 -17.15 -5.21
CA ARG A 195 -23.07 -17.36 -6.44
C ARG A 195 -22.28 -16.10 -6.78
N LEU A 196 -20.98 -16.27 -6.95
CA LEU A 196 -20.04 -15.19 -7.19
C LEU A 196 -19.21 -15.46 -8.45
N ARG A 197 -18.77 -14.39 -9.10
CA ARG A 197 -17.72 -14.40 -10.11
C ARG A 197 -16.45 -13.82 -9.49
N ALA A 198 -15.32 -14.51 -9.65
CA ALA A 198 -14.01 -14.01 -9.27
C ALA A 198 -13.25 -13.51 -10.52
N ASN A 199 -12.43 -12.48 -10.41
CA ASN A 199 -11.56 -12.01 -11.51
C ASN A 199 -10.34 -12.92 -11.81
N HIS A 200 -10.54 -14.23 -11.63
CA HIS A 200 -9.64 -15.30 -12.03
C HIS A 200 -10.18 -15.93 -13.32
N PHE A 201 -9.28 -16.28 -14.23
CA PHE A 201 -9.58 -16.90 -15.52
C PHE A 201 -8.76 -18.19 -15.59
N ASN A 202 -9.42 -19.35 -15.63
CA ASN A 202 -8.73 -20.64 -15.51
C ASN A 202 -7.94 -20.98 -16.79
N LEU A 203 -6.79 -21.63 -16.66
CA LEU A 203 -5.95 -22.04 -17.79
C LEU A 203 -6.05 -23.55 -18.05
N SER A 204 -6.21 -23.92 -19.33
CA SER A 204 -5.82 -25.24 -19.83
C SER A 204 -4.38 -25.18 -20.35
N TYR A 205 -3.62 -26.26 -20.16
CA TYR A 205 -2.27 -26.44 -20.69
C TYR A 205 -2.01 -27.92 -20.98
N ASN A 206 -1.15 -28.23 -21.96
CA ASN A 206 -0.72 -29.60 -22.22
C ASN A 206 0.38 -30.01 -21.21
N PRO A 207 0.18 -31.05 -20.35
CA PRO A 207 1.22 -31.48 -19.41
C PRO A 207 2.45 -32.12 -20.06
N GLN A 208 2.37 -32.55 -21.33
CA GLN A 208 3.52 -33.09 -22.06
C GLN A 208 4.38 -31.98 -22.70
N SER A 209 3.89 -30.75 -22.78
CA SER A 209 4.69 -29.62 -23.26
C SER A 209 5.81 -29.27 -22.28
N THR A 210 6.90 -28.72 -22.81
CA THR A 210 8.07 -28.28 -22.04
C THR A 210 8.39 -26.84 -22.45
N ILE A 211 8.58 -25.96 -21.47
CA ILE A 211 9.04 -24.59 -21.72
C ILE A 211 10.56 -24.55 -21.59
N MET A 212 11.26 -24.17 -22.65
CA MET A 212 12.72 -24.09 -22.68
C MET A 212 13.16 -22.73 -22.11
N HIS A 213 13.95 -22.72 -21.03
CA HIS A 213 14.43 -21.50 -20.37
C HIS A 213 15.90 -21.23 -20.70
N TYR A 214 16.19 -20.02 -21.18
CA TYR A 214 17.50 -19.56 -21.65
C TYR A 214 18.00 -18.32 -20.89
N ASP A 215 19.30 -18.30 -20.53
CA ASP A 215 20.01 -17.05 -20.20
C ASP A 215 20.51 -16.43 -21.51
N VAL A 216 20.28 -15.12 -21.60
CA VAL A 216 20.67 -14.28 -22.72
C VAL A 216 21.57 -13.17 -22.19
N ASN A 217 22.70 -12.99 -22.86
CA ASN A 217 23.69 -11.98 -22.53
C ASN A 217 24.03 -11.19 -23.79
N VAL A 218 23.87 -9.86 -23.74
CA VAL A 218 24.08 -8.98 -24.89
C VAL A 218 25.27 -8.06 -24.62
N LYS A 219 26.24 -8.05 -25.53
CA LYS A 219 27.43 -7.19 -25.49
C LYS A 219 27.53 -6.39 -26.80
N PRO A 220 28.05 -5.16 -26.80
CA PRO A 220 28.51 -4.54 -28.05
C PRO A 220 29.67 -5.35 -28.63
N LEU A 221 29.72 -5.50 -29.97
CA LEU A 221 30.81 -6.21 -30.64
C LEU A 221 32.16 -5.51 -30.42
N ASN A 222 32.15 -4.18 -30.51
CA ASN A 222 33.31 -3.31 -30.29
C ASN A 222 33.14 -2.54 -28.96
N PRO A 223 33.54 -3.10 -27.79
CA PRO A 223 33.45 -2.41 -26.52
C PRO A 223 34.40 -1.20 -26.46
N PRO A 224 34.06 -0.14 -25.70
CA PRO A 224 34.93 1.03 -25.56
C PRO A 224 36.24 0.68 -24.86
N LYS A 225 37.36 1.20 -25.38
CA LYS A 225 38.76 0.88 -24.98
C LYS A 225 39.05 0.94 -23.47
N ASN A 226 38.26 1.68 -22.69
CA ASN A 226 38.44 1.91 -21.26
C ASN A 226 37.89 0.77 -20.35
N GLY A 227 37.57 -0.41 -20.90
CA GLY A 227 37.25 -1.65 -20.14
C GLY A 227 35.95 -1.66 -19.32
N ARG A 228 35.26 -0.51 -19.15
CA ARG A 228 34.05 -0.42 -18.32
C ARG A 228 32.85 -1.11 -18.99
N PRO A 229 32.11 -2.00 -18.29
CA PRO A 229 30.96 -2.69 -18.86
C PRO A 229 29.84 -1.72 -19.24
N VAL A 230 29.42 -1.76 -20.51
CA VAL A 230 28.40 -0.87 -21.04
C VAL A 230 27.01 -1.40 -20.72
N ARG A 231 26.25 -0.68 -19.88
CA ARG A 231 24.84 -0.98 -19.62
C ARG A 231 23.98 -0.57 -20.81
N ILE A 232 23.57 -1.56 -21.60
CA ILE A 232 22.54 -1.45 -22.65
C ILE A 232 21.18 -1.13 -22.00
N MET A 233 20.31 -0.36 -22.66
CA MET A 233 18.98 -0.02 -22.16
C MET A 233 17.93 -1.04 -22.62
N LYS A 234 16.82 -1.21 -21.87
CA LYS A 234 15.79 -2.22 -22.18
C LYS A 234 15.14 -2.03 -23.56
N SER A 235 15.06 -0.78 -24.03
CA SER A 235 14.65 -0.43 -25.40
C SER A 235 15.52 -1.13 -26.44
N ASP A 236 16.82 -1.06 -26.25
CA ASP A 236 17.83 -1.52 -27.19
C ASP A 236 17.93 -3.05 -27.13
N LEU A 237 17.83 -3.65 -25.93
CA LEU A 237 17.70 -5.11 -25.77
C LEU A 237 16.46 -5.67 -26.51
N ALA A 238 15.32 -4.97 -26.45
CA ALA A 238 14.13 -5.35 -27.20
C ALA A 238 14.32 -5.20 -28.72
N ALA A 239 14.97 -4.12 -29.17
CA ALA A 239 15.31 -3.93 -30.59
C ALA A 239 16.27 -5.02 -31.11
N ILE A 240 17.30 -5.37 -30.33
CA ILE A 240 18.27 -6.43 -30.64
C ILE A 240 17.56 -7.80 -30.72
N ARG A 241 16.66 -8.14 -29.78
CA ARG A 241 15.84 -9.37 -29.86
C ARG A 241 14.93 -9.38 -31.09
N ASN A 242 14.28 -8.26 -31.41
CA ASN A 242 13.44 -8.16 -32.59
C ASN A 242 14.25 -8.32 -33.89
N LYS A 243 15.46 -7.74 -33.95
CA LYS A 243 16.37 -7.84 -35.11
C LYS A 243 16.95 -9.25 -35.29
N LEU A 244 17.39 -9.89 -34.20
CA LEU A 244 17.80 -11.30 -34.20
C LEU A 244 16.68 -12.22 -34.72
N SER A 245 15.42 -11.91 -34.38
CA SER A 245 14.25 -12.62 -34.89
C SER A 245 13.95 -12.31 -36.36
N SER A 246 13.97 -11.04 -36.79
CA SER A 246 13.70 -10.70 -38.20
C SER A 246 14.72 -11.30 -39.16
N ASP A 247 15.96 -11.45 -38.72
CA ASP A 247 17.07 -11.90 -39.56
C ASP A 247 17.14 -13.44 -39.65
N ASN A 248 16.57 -14.14 -38.68
CA ASN A 248 16.55 -15.60 -38.60
C ASN A 248 15.20 -16.12 -38.05
N PRO A 249 14.05 -15.83 -38.69
CA PRO A 249 12.72 -16.02 -38.10
C PRO A 249 12.36 -17.48 -37.82
N SER A 250 12.92 -18.42 -38.58
CA SER A 250 12.78 -19.86 -38.35
C SER A 250 13.59 -20.39 -37.16
N LYS A 251 14.68 -19.71 -36.79
CA LYS A 251 15.54 -20.09 -35.65
C LYS A 251 15.16 -19.39 -34.35
N PHE A 252 14.63 -18.17 -34.45
CA PHE A 252 14.22 -17.34 -33.31
C PHE A 252 12.78 -16.82 -33.48
N PRO A 253 11.76 -17.68 -33.51
CA PRO A 253 10.36 -17.28 -33.70
C PRO A 253 9.84 -16.39 -32.57
N LEU A 254 9.60 -15.10 -32.86
CA LEU A 254 9.21 -14.10 -31.85
C LEU A 254 7.87 -14.39 -31.17
N LEU A 255 6.94 -15.06 -31.85
CA LEU A 255 5.62 -15.43 -31.31
C LEU A 255 5.66 -16.71 -30.45
N MET A 256 6.78 -17.43 -30.43
CA MET A 256 7.01 -18.64 -29.61
C MET A 256 7.97 -18.38 -28.45
N THR A 257 8.29 -17.11 -28.16
CA THR A 257 9.23 -16.70 -27.11
C THR A 257 8.67 -15.58 -26.23
N ALA A 258 9.02 -15.59 -24.95
CA ALA A 258 8.72 -14.54 -23.97
C ALA A 258 10.00 -14.05 -23.28
N TYR A 259 10.10 -12.76 -22.95
CA TYR A 259 11.34 -12.13 -22.45
C TYR A 259 11.10 -11.17 -21.27
N ASP A 260 11.93 -11.27 -20.22
CA ASP A 260 11.87 -10.40 -19.04
C ASP A 260 12.41 -8.96 -19.26
N GLY A 261 12.90 -8.68 -20.47
CA GLY A 261 13.54 -7.41 -20.82
C GLY A 261 14.94 -7.23 -20.22
N GLU A 262 15.57 -8.30 -19.71
CA GLU A 262 16.94 -8.30 -19.19
C GLU A 262 17.73 -9.53 -19.66
N LYS A 263 17.42 -10.73 -19.14
CA LYS A 263 18.27 -11.93 -19.29
C LYS A 263 17.54 -13.22 -19.59
N ASN A 264 16.26 -13.35 -19.27
CA ASN A 264 15.56 -14.64 -19.32
C ASN A 264 14.63 -14.69 -20.53
N ILE A 265 14.95 -15.55 -21.50
CA ILE A 265 14.00 -15.94 -22.55
C ILE A 265 13.40 -17.30 -22.20
N PHE A 266 12.09 -17.41 -22.34
CA PHE A 266 11.34 -18.66 -22.28
C PHE A 266 10.80 -18.95 -23.68
N SER A 267 10.85 -20.20 -24.13
CA SER A 267 10.50 -20.60 -25.49
C SER A 267 9.66 -21.86 -25.52
N ALA A 268 8.70 -21.93 -26.45
CA ALA A 268 7.93 -23.14 -26.74
C ALA A 268 8.69 -24.13 -27.64
N VAL A 269 9.78 -23.68 -28.28
CA VAL A 269 10.63 -24.46 -29.18
C VAL A 269 12.11 -24.35 -28.79
N ALA A 270 12.93 -25.31 -29.21
CA ALA A 270 14.38 -25.24 -29.02
C ALA A 270 14.99 -24.11 -29.86
N LEU A 271 15.53 -23.09 -29.18
CA LEU A 271 16.33 -22.03 -29.79
C LEU A 271 17.80 -22.47 -29.91
N PRO A 272 18.51 -22.11 -30.99
CA PRO A 272 19.95 -22.34 -31.10
C PRO A 272 20.73 -21.64 -29.97
N THR A 273 21.62 -22.40 -29.32
CA THR A 273 22.58 -21.88 -28.35
C THR A 273 23.90 -21.52 -29.01
N GLY A 274 24.59 -20.49 -28.52
CA GLY A 274 25.83 -20.00 -29.10
C GLY A 274 25.97 -18.49 -28.98
N GLU A 275 26.81 -17.89 -29.83
CA GLU A 275 26.95 -16.44 -29.97
C GLU A 275 26.49 -15.98 -31.35
N PHE A 276 25.52 -15.06 -31.38
CA PHE A 276 24.91 -14.55 -32.60
C PHE A 276 25.27 -13.08 -32.78
N LYS A 277 25.85 -12.73 -33.93
CA LYS A 277 26.05 -11.32 -34.32
C LYS A 277 24.70 -10.75 -34.76
N VAL A 278 24.37 -9.55 -34.26
CA VAL A 278 23.13 -8.84 -34.58
C VAL A 278 23.47 -7.40 -34.91
N GLU A 279 23.10 -6.97 -36.11
CA GLU A 279 23.40 -5.63 -36.61
C GLU A 279 22.12 -4.79 -36.62
N VAL A 280 21.97 -3.95 -35.62
CA VAL A 280 20.85 -3.01 -35.50
C VAL A 280 21.25 -1.74 -36.28
N PRO A 281 20.40 -1.22 -37.19
CA PRO A 281 20.69 0.03 -37.90
C PRO A 281 21.01 1.17 -36.94
N GLU A 282 22.04 1.96 -37.23
CA GLU A 282 22.46 3.08 -36.37
C GLU A 282 21.50 4.28 -36.52
N GLU A 283 20.35 4.23 -35.84
CA GLU A 283 19.56 5.45 -35.55
C GLU A 283 20.49 6.44 -34.80
N GLU A 284 20.52 7.73 -35.22
CA GLU A 284 21.34 8.76 -34.55
C GLU A 284 21.11 8.73 -33.02
N GLY A 285 22.15 8.35 -32.27
CA GLY A 285 22.12 8.18 -30.82
C GLY A 285 22.36 6.74 -30.34
N THR A 286 22.24 5.73 -31.19
CA THR A 286 22.70 4.36 -30.95
C THR A 286 24.24 4.34 -30.94
N ARG A 287 24.87 3.63 -30.00
CA ARG A 287 26.34 3.70 -29.81
C ARG A 287 27.14 2.62 -30.52
N PHE A 288 26.47 1.60 -31.03
CA PHE A 288 27.07 0.46 -31.70
C PHE A 288 26.00 -0.11 -32.65
N GLY A 289 26.28 -0.24 -33.95
CA GLY A 289 25.42 -0.99 -34.85
C GLY A 289 25.46 -2.50 -34.56
N SER A 290 26.65 -3.04 -34.29
CA SER A 290 26.86 -4.49 -34.13
C SER A 290 26.94 -4.92 -32.66
N TYR A 291 26.15 -5.94 -32.32
CA TYR A 291 26.09 -6.60 -31.00
C TYR A 291 26.40 -8.10 -31.12
N VAL A 292 26.86 -8.69 -30.02
CA VAL A 292 26.93 -10.14 -29.82
C VAL A 292 25.89 -10.54 -28.79
N VAL A 293 25.00 -11.45 -29.16
CA VAL A 293 23.99 -12.06 -28.29
C VAL A 293 24.41 -13.49 -28.00
N THR A 294 24.88 -13.75 -26.77
CA THR A 294 25.12 -15.11 -26.27
C THR A 294 23.80 -15.69 -25.76
N ILE A 295 23.38 -16.86 -26.25
CA ILE A 295 22.18 -17.58 -25.80
C ILE A 295 22.61 -18.96 -25.26
N LYS A 296 22.18 -19.30 -24.04
CA LYS A 296 22.48 -20.59 -23.38
C LYS A 296 21.22 -21.18 -22.77
N LEU A 297 20.97 -22.47 -23.01
CA LEU A 297 19.90 -23.21 -22.32
C LEU A 297 20.26 -23.34 -20.84
N VAL A 298 19.29 -23.12 -19.96
CA VAL A 298 19.42 -23.17 -18.50
C VAL A 298 18.58 -24.29 -17.90
N ASN A 299 17.34 -24.47 -18.36
CA ASN A 299 16.43 -25.48 -17.80
C ASN A 299 15.34 -25.93 -18.80
N GLU A 300 14.85 -27.16 -18.62
CA GLU A 300 13.70 -27.73 -19.31
C GLU A 300 12.49 -27.77 -18.36
N LEU A 301 11.59 -26.82 -18.50
CA LEU A 301 10.42 -26.65 -17.63
C LEU A 301 9.26 -27.53 -18.11
N LYS A 302 9.39 -28.85 -17.87
CA LYS A 302 8.40 -29.87 -18.24
C LYS A 302 7.11 -29.66 -17.45
N LEU A 303 6.00 -29.37 -18.14
CA LEU A 303 4.73 -28.96 -17.51
C LEU A 303 4.06 -30.09 -16.72
N CYS A 304 4.48 -31.35 -16.92
CA CYS A 304 4.06 -32.49 -16.11
C CYS A 304 4.26 -32.23 -14.62
N LYS A 305 5.39 -31.65 -14.19
CA LYS A 305 5.67 -31.33 -12.78
C LYS A 305 4.61 -30.42 -12.13
N LEU A 306 3.89 -29.60 -12.90
CA LEU A 306 2.76 -28.81 -12.40
C LEU A 306 1.49 -29.65 -12.23
N LYS A 307 1.25 -30.63 -13.12
CA LYS A 307 0.20 -31.65 -12.94
C LYS A 307 0.52 -32.54 -11.73
N ASP A 308 1.77 -32.98 -11.60
CA ASP A 308 2.24 -33.85 -10.52
C ASP A 308 2.18 -33.13 -9.16
N TYR A 309 2.40 -31.82 -9.14
CA TYR A 309 2.11 -31.01 -7.95
C TYR A 309 0.60 -30.96 -7.66
N LEU A 310 -0.23 -30.64 -8.66
CA LEU A 310 -1.69 -30.55 -8.52
C LEU A 310 -2.38 -31.87 -8.17
N SER A 311 -1.76 -33.02 -8.45
CA SER A 311 -2.21 -34.36 -8.01
C SER A 311 -1.68 -34.76 -6.62
N GLY A 312 -0.85 -33.92 -5.99
CA GLY A 312 -0.20 -34.22 -4.70
C GLY A 312 0.98 -35.20 -4.77
N GLN A 313 1.42 -35.60 -5.98
CA GLN A 313 2.56 -36.48 -6.21
C GLN A 313 3.91 -35.77 -6.03
N LEU A 314 3.96 -34.46 -6.29
CA LEU A 314 5.11 -33.60 -6.00
C LEU A 314 4.79 -32.68 -4.81
N LEU A 315 5.65 -32.71 -3.78
CA LEU A 315 5.44 -31.94 -2.55
C LEU A 315 5.82 -30.45 -2.66
N SER A 316 6.69 -30.08 -3.61
CA SER A 316 7.23 -28.73 -3.75
C SER A 316 6.63 -27.98 -4.94
N ILE A 317 6.17 -26.74 -4.70
CA ILE A 317 5.59 -25.88 -5.75
C ILE A 317 6.64 -25.65 -6.87
N PRO A 318 6.34 -25.98 -8.14
CA PRO A 318 7.26 -25.77 -9.26
C PRO A 318 7.29 -24.28 -9.68
N ARG A 319 7.91 -23.44 -8.84
CA ARG A 319 7.91 -21.97 -8.97
C ARG A 319 8.44 -21.49 -10.32
N ASP A 320 9.48 -22.12 -10.86
CA ASP A 320 10.10 -21.76 -12.15
C ASP A 320 9.10 -21.92 -13.31
N ILE A 321 8.26 -22.96 -13.28
CA ILE A 321 7.21 -23.20 -14.28
C ILE A 321 6.17 -22.07 -14.21
N LEU A 322 5.69 -21.76 -12.99
CA LEU A 322 4.73 -20.69 -12.76
C LEU A 322 5.30 -19.32 -13.18
N GLN A 323 6.59 -19.06 -12.97
CA GLN A 323 7.27 -17.85 -13.41
C GLN A 323 7.37 -17.78 -14.94
N GLY A 324 7.72 -18.87 -15.60
CA GLY A 324 7.75 -18.95 -17.07
C GLY A 324 6.38 -18.69 -17.68
N MET A 325 5.34 -19.35 -17.16
CA MET A 325 3.96 -19.15 -17.60
C MET A 325 3.44 -17.73 -17.31
N ASP A 326 3.74 -17.14 -16.13
CA ASP A 326 3.37 -15.76 -15.80
C ASP A 326 4.01 -14.73 -16.75
N LEU A 327 5.26 -14.98 -17.19
CA LEU A 327 5.94 -14.14 -18.17
C LEU A 327 5.38 -14.32 -19.59
N VAL A 328 5.05 -15.55 -20.01
CA VAL A 328 4.36 -15.82 -21.29
C VAL A 328 3.02 -15.07 -21.35
N MET A 329 2.23 -15.10 -20.27
CA MET A 329 1.00 -14.31 -20.11
C MET A 329 1.23 -12.78 -20.06
N LYS A 330 2.48 -12.30 -20.10
CA LYS A 330 2.85 -10.89 -20.06
C LYS A 330 3.60 -10.41 -21.30
N GLU A 331 4.01 -11.31 -22.20
CA GLU A 331 4.77 -10.95 -23.41
C GLU A 331 3.99 -10.01 -24.33
N ASN A 332 2.75 -10.37 -24.71
CA ASN A 332 1.91 -9.54 -25.60
C ASN A 332 1.66 -8.12 -25.02
N PRO A 333 1.16 -7.95 -23.78
CA PRO A 333 0.98 -6.62 -23.21
C PRO A 333 2.30 -5.88 -22.94
N THR A 334 3.43 -6.57 -22.70
CA THR A 334 4.75 -5.92 -22.60
C THR A 334 5.24 -5.37 -23.95
N ARG A 335 4.86 -6.01 -25.06
CA ARG A 335 5.20 -5.57 -26.42
C ARG A 335 4.31 -4.45 -26.94
N ARG A 336 3.04 -4.39 -26.52
CA ARG A 336 2.03 -3.46 -27.06
C ARG A 336 1.65 -2.29 -26.14
N LEU A 337 1.78 -2.45 -24.82
CA LEU A 337 1.31 -1.49 -23.83
C LEU A 337 2.45 -0.89 -23.00
N ILE A 338 2.20 0.27 -22.41
CA ILE A 338 3.13 0.92 -21.49
C ILE A 338 3.18 0.11 -20.17
N SER A 339 4.25 -0.66 -20.00
CA SER A 339 4.53 -1.39 -18.77
C SER A 339 5.05 -0.46 -17.67
N VAL A 340 4.35 -0.43 -16.53
CA VAL A 340 4.70 0.32 -15.32
C VAL A 340 4.57 -0.58 -14.10
N GLY A 341 5.71 -1.11 -13.65
CA GLY A 341 5.81 -2.00 -12.50
C GLY A 341 5.27 -3.40 -12.83
N ARG A 342 4.01 -3.66 -12.44
CA ARG A 342 3.26 -4.89 -12.74
C ARG A 342 1.94 -4.61 -13.46
N SER A 343 1.85 -3.44 -14.10
CA SER A 343 0.63 -2.93 -14.75
C SER A 343 0.91 -2.47 -16.17
N PHE A 344 -0.10 -2.57 -17.02
CA PHE A 344 -0.05 -2.21 -18.44
C PHE A 344 -1.12 -1.16 -18.75
N TYR A 345 -0.75 -0.14 -19.52
CA TYR A 345 -1.61 0.99 -19.90
C TYR A 345 -1.52 1.26 -21.41
N PRO A 346 -2.59 1.74 -22.07
CA PRO A 346 -2.52 2.16 -23.47
C PRO A 346 -1.50 3.28 -23.67
N ALA A 347 -1.01 3.44 -24.90
CA ALA A 347 -0.09 4.52 -25.27
C ALA A 347 -0.74 5.92 -25.21
N GLU A 348 -2.06 5.97 -25.40
CA GLU A 348 -2.87 7.18 -25.48
C GLU A 348 -4.00 7.17 -24.42
N PHE A 349 -4.49 8.35 -24.06
CA PHE A 349 -5.61 8.54 -23.13
C PHE A 349 -6.90 8.84 -23.90
N LYS A 350 -8.05 8.60 -23.29
CA LYS A 350 -9.34 9.03 -23.84
C LYS A 350 -9.53 10.52 -23.57
N PRO A 351 -10.14 11.32 -24.47
CA PRO A 351 -10.42 12.74 -24.20
C PRO A 351 -11.17 12.97 -22.88
N ASP A 352 -12.16 12.12 -22.55
CA ASP A 352 -12.91 12.17 -21.29
C ASP A 352 -12.08 11.86 -20.02
N ASP A 353 -10.85 11.36 -20.19
CA ASP A 353 -9.91 11.03 -19.12
C ASP A 353 -8.82 12.12 -18.92
N ASP A 354 -8.92 13.28 -19.59
CA ASP A 354 -8.04 14.44 -19.36
C ASP A 354 -8.16 14.96 -17.91
N LEU A 355 -7.02 15.26 -17.27
CA LEU A 355 -6.95 15.81 -15.91
C LEU A 355 -6.52 17.29 -15.89
N GLY A 356 -6.25 17.87 -17.07
CA GLY A 356 -5.69 19.21 -17.25
C GLY A 356 -4.24 19.33 -16.78
N GLN A 357 -3.67 20.53 -16.97
CA GLN A 357 -2.30 20.87 -16.55
C GLN A 357 -1.23 19.87 -17.04
N GLY A 358 -1.33 19.42 -18.29
CA GLY A 358 -0.38 18.50 -18.90
C GLY A 358 -0.46 17.06 -18.38
N ALA A 359 -1.54 16.69 -17.68
CA ALA A 359 -1.78 15.35 -17.13
C ALA A 359 -3.08 14.73 -17.65
N ALA A 360 -3.12 13.40 -17.75
CA ALA A 360 -4.32 12.63 -18.07
C ALA A 360 -4.35 11.31 -17.29
N ALA A 361 -5.55 10.74 -17.12
CA ALA A 361 -5.76 9.43 -16.52
C ALA A 361 -5.69 8.33 -17.59
N PHE A 362 -4.98 7.25 -17.30
CA PHE A 362 -4.86 6.10 -18.18
C PHE A 362 -5.48 4.88 -17.51
N ARG A 363 -6.42 4.24 -18.21
CA ARG A 363 -7.17 3.07 -17.77
C ARG A 363 -6.46 1.81 -18.28
N GLY A 364 -5.98 0.97 -17.37
CA GLY A 364 -5.17 -0.21 -17.68
C GLY A 364 -5.47 -1.37 -16.74
N PHE A 365 -4.59 -2.37 -16.70
CA PHE A 365 -4.76 -3.56 -15.87
C PHE A 365 -3.47 -4.04 -15.21
N GLN A 366 -3.63 -4.93 -14.24
CA GLN A 366 -2.58 -5.72 -13.62
C GLN A 366 -2.96 -7.20 -13.73
N ASN A 367 -2.04 -8.05 -14.20
CA ASN A 367 -2.23 -9.50 -14.23
C ASN A 367 -1.15 -10.24 -13.43
N SER A 368 -1.55 -11.37 -12.85
CA SER A 368 -0.63 -12.36 -12.27
C SER A 368 -1.20 -13.75 -12.44
N LEU A 369 -0.39 -14.71 -12.87
CA LEU A 369 -0.71 -16.11 -12.70
C LEU A 369 -0.82 -16.44 -11.19
N ARG A 370 -1.75 -17.32 -10.84
CA ARG A 370 -1.96 -17.88 -9.51
C ARG A 370 -2.14 -19.38 -9.63
N LEU A 371 -1.61 -20.12 -8.67
CA LEU A 371 -1.93 -21.53 -8.51
C LEU A 371 -3.16 -21.63 -7.63
N THR A 372 -4.20 -22.32 -8.10
CA THR A 372 -5.50 -22.41 -7.41
C THR A 372 -6.01 -23.85 -7.41
N SER A 373 -6.97 -24.20 -6.54
CA SER A 373 -7.45 -25.58 -6.39
C SER A 373 -8.18 -26.15 -7.62
N GLN A 374 -8.52 -25.32 -8.61
CA GLN A 374 -9.02 -25.71 -9.94
C GLN A 374 -7.91 -25.82 -11.02
N GLY A 375 -6.64 -25.60 -10.65
CA GLY A 375 -5.49 -25.48 -11.55
C GLY A 375 -4.88 -24.06 -11.59
N PRO A 376 -3.97 -23.78 -12.54
CA PRO A 376 -3.44 -22.44 -12.75
C PRO A 376 -4.51 -21.49 -13.29
N ALA A 377 -4.59 -20.27 -12.73
CA ALA A 377 -5.53 -19.25 -13.16
C ALA A 377 -4.86 -17.87 -13.25
N VAL A 378 -5.20 -17.07 -14.26
CA VAL A 378 -4.75 -15.67 -14.35
C VAL A 378 -5.73 -14.77 -13.61
N CYS A 379 -5.24 -14.09 -12.58
CA CYS A 379 -5.99 -13.03 -11.90
C CYS A 379 -5.72 -11.69 -12.58
N LEU A 380 -6.77 -11.00 -13.06
CA LEU A 380 -6.67 -9.69 -13.75
C LEU A 380 -7.52 -8.63 -13.04
N ASP A 381 -6.93 -7.50 -12.65
CA ASP A 381 -7.62 -6.39 -11.97
C ASP A 381 -7.45 -5.06 -12.70
N TYR A 382 -8.49 -4.23 -12.63
CA TYR A 382 -8.57 -2.91 -13.25
C TYR A 382 -7.69 -1.89 -12.50
N SER A 383 -6.89 -1.11 -13.24
CA SER A 383 -5.98 -0.11 -12.70
C SER A 383 -6.15 1.24 -13.39
N VAL A 384 -5.91 2.33 -12.66
CA VAL A 384 -5.90 3.70 -13.20
C VAL A 384 -4.73 4.46 -12.60
N LEU A 385 -3.95 5.15 -13.44
CA LEU A 385 -2.86 6.04 -13.02
C LEU A 385 -2.91 7.35 -13.81
N ALA A 386 -2.44 8.44 -13.20
CA ALA A 386 -2.17 9.68 -13.92
C ALA A 386 -0.78 9.63 -14.58
N PHE A 387 -0.70 10.13 -15.80
CA PHE A 387 0.53 10.28 -16.58
C PHE A 387 0.62 11.69 -17.16
N HIS A 388 1.84 12.14 -17.47
CA HIS A 388 2.04 13.32 -18.30
C HIS A 388 1.53 13.03 -19.72
N LYS A 389 0.87 14.01 -20.35
CA LYS A 389 0.43 13.93 -21.74
C LYS A 389 1.63 13.83 -22.69
N ARG A 390 1.48 13.09 -23.79
CA ARG A 390 2.42 13.09 -24.92
C ARG A 390 2.12 14.27 -25.84
N VAL A 391 2.68 15.44 -25.51
CA VAL A 391 2.48 16.71 -26.21
C VAL A 391 3.80 17.46 -26.43
N PRO A 392 3.89 18.40 -27.39
CA PRO A 392 5.02 19.32 -27.50
C PRO A 392 5.32 20.05 -26.19
N VAL A 393 6.59 20.34 -25.95
CA VAL A 393 7.03 20.96 -24.69
C VAL A 393 6.43 22.36 -24.50
N LEU A 394 6.23 23.13 -25.58
CA LEU A 394 5.62 24.46 -25.48
C LEU A 394 4.14 24.37 -25.08
N ASP A 395 3.38 23.46 -25.69
CA ASP A 395 1.96 23.23 -25.38
C ASP A 395 1.79 22.75 -23.93
N PHE A 396 2.68 21.86 -23.46
CA PHE A 396 2.73 21.46 -22.05
C PHE A 396 2.92 22.65 -21.11
N LEU A 397 3.78 23.62 -21.46
CA LEU A 397 3.99 24.81 -20.62
C LEU A 397 2.77 25.73 -20.62
N HIS A 398 2.08 25.90 -21.75
CA HIS A 398 0.82 26.65 -21.82
C HIS A 398 -0.31 25.96 -21.02
N GLU A 399 -0.39 24.63 -21.00
CA GLU A 399 -1.31 23.90 -20.10
C GLU A 399 -0.91 24.00 -18.63
N LYS A 400 0.40 23.91 -18.32
CA LYS A 400 0.90 23.66 -16.97
C LYS A 400 1.10 24.92 -16.13
N ILE A 401 1.47 26.04 -16.75
CA ILE A 401 1.85 27.29 -16.08
C ILE A 401 0.80 28.37 -16.39
N TRP A 402 0.11 28.85 -15.36
CA TRP A 402 -1.00 29.80 -15.52
C TRP A 402 -0.51 31.14 -16.10
N GLY A 403 -1.06 31.53 -17.24
CA GLY A 403 -0.69 32.78 -17.93
C GLY A 403 0.69 32.74 -18.60
N PHE A 404 1.26 31.56 -18.85
CA PHE A 404 2.54 31.41 -19.55
C PHE A 404 2.51 32.05 -20.95
N ASN A 405 3.49 32.92 -21.19
CA ASN A 405 3.69 33.62 -22.45
C ASN A 405 5.17 33.57 -22.83
N LEU A 406 5.46 33.14 -24.07
CA LEU A 406 6.83 33.05 -24.61
C LEU A 406 7.54 34.42 -24.65
N ASN A 407 6.79 35.50 -24.83
CA ASN A 407 7.34 36.87 -24.88
C ASN A 407 7.82 37.36 -23.50
N ASP A 408 7.37 36.73 -22.40
CA ASP A 408 7.79 37.01 -21.01
C ASP A 408 8.52 35.79 -20.39
N PHE A 409 9.19 34.98 -21.22
CA PHE A 409 9.84 33.75 -20.76
C PHE A 409 10.81 33.98 -19.59
N ARG A 410 11.49 35.14 -19.54
CA ARG A 410 12.45 35.50 -18.47
C ARG A 410 11.81 35.42 -17.07
N ARG A 411 10.54 35.83 -16.92
CA ARG A 411 9.78 35.74 -15.68
C ARG A 411 9.43 34.29 -15.32
N PHE A 412 9.03 33.50 -16.32
CA PHE A 412 8.60 32.11 -16.12
C PHE A 412 9.76 31.10 -16.06
N ARG A 413 10.99 31.47 -16.46
CA ARG A 413 12.17 30.58 -16.58
C ARG A 413 12.32 29.57 -15.42
N ARG A 414 12.24 30.04 -14.18
CA ARG A 414 12.37 29.19 -12.97
C ARG A 414 11.22 28.19 -12.81
N GLU A 415 10.01 28.58 -13.22
CA GLU A 415 8.83 27.71 -13.15
C GLU A 415 8.83 26.68 -14.28
N VAL A 416 9.16 27.11 -15.51
CA VAL A 416 9.42 26.24 -16.67
C VAL A 416 10.45 25.16 -16.32
N GLU A 417 11.58 25.58 -15.73
CA GLU A 417 12.61 24.64 -15.32
C GLU A 417 12.14 23.67 -14.22
N ASN A 418 11.39 24.16 -13.22
CA ASN A 418 10.85 23.32 -12.15
C ASN A 418 9.84 22.26 -12.66
N VAL A 419 9.05 22.55 -13.69
CA VAL A 419 8.06 21.58 -14.22
C VAL A 419 8.64 20.62 -15.27
N LEU A 420 9.74 21.00 -15.94
CA LEU A 420 10.39 20.15 -16.96
C LEU A 420 11.55 19.29 -16.42
N ARG A 421 12.28 19.76 -15.40
CA ARG A 421 13.49 19.08 -14.89
C ARG A 421 13.20 17.66 -14.41
N GLY A 422 13.84 16.68 -15.06
CA GLY A 422 13.70 15.24 -14.80
C GLY A 422 12.64 14.54 -15.66
N LEU A 423 11.83 15.28 -16.43
CA LEU A 423 10.98 14.68 -17.48
C LEU A 423 11.82 14.23 -18.67
N LYS A 424 11.21 13.42 -19.53
CA LYS A 424 11.79 12.86 -20.75
C LYS A 424 11.13 13.43 -21.99
N VAL A 425 11.95 13.63 -23.02
CA VAL A 425 11.51 14.07 -24.35
C VAL A 425 12.12 13.21 -25.46
N THR A 426 11.37 13.07 -26.56
CA THR A 426 11.91 12.77 -27.89
C THR A 426 12.05 14.08 -28.68
N VAL A 427 12.92 14.09 -29.68
CA VAL A 427 13.11 15.26 -30.56
C VAL A 427 12.35 15.11 -31.89
N THR A 428 11.95 16.22 -32.50
CA THR A 428 11.18 16.24 -33.76
C THR A 428 11.96 16.79 -34.96
N HIS A 429 13.17 17.34 -34.76
CA HIS A 429 14.04 17.80 -35.84
C HIS A 429 14.84 16.69 -36.52
N ARG A 430 14.75 15.44 -36.03
CA ARG A 430 15.43 14.25 -36.58
C ARG A 430 14.53 13.02 -36.49
N GLN A 431 14.77 12.02 -37.34
CA GLN A 431 14.14 10.70 -37.23
C GLN A 431 14.93 9.84 -36.23
N THR A 432 14.55 9.86 -34.96
CA THR A 432 15.17 9.02 -33.91
C THR A 432 14.15 8.66 -32.84
N LYS A 433 14.21 7.43 -32.31
CA LYS A 433 13.42 6.99 -31.15
C LYS A 433 14.11 7.29 -29.82
N GLN A 434 15.26 7.98 -29.83
CA GLN A 434 16.05 8.27 -28.63
C GLN A 434 15.29 9.16 -27.64
N LYS A 435 15.23 8.70 -26.38
CA LYS A 435 14.55 9.34 -25.26
C LYS A 435 15.56 10.02 -24.33
N TYR A 436 15.58 11.35 -24.35
CA TYR A 436 16.44 12.17 -23.51
C TYR A 436 15.80 12.45 -22.14
N VAL A 437 16.59 12.87 -21.15
CA VAL A 437 16.11 13.39 -19.86
C VAL A 437 16.46 14.87 -19.81
N ILE A 438 15.48 15.73 -19.54
CA ILE A 438 15.70 17.16 -19.34
C ILE A 438 16.43 17.37 -18.02
N LYS A 439 17.65 17.91 -18.05
CA LYS A 439 18.34 18.32 -16.81
C LYS A 439 17.91 19.70 -16.32
N GLY A 440 17.57 20.60 -17.23
CA GLY A 440 17.30 22.02 -16.95
C GLY A 440 17.26 22.84 -18.23
N LEU A 441 17.39 24.16 -18.10
CA LEU A 441 17.45 25.12 -19.21
C LEU A 441 18.88 25.64 -19.41
N THR A 442 19.26 25.93 -20.65
CA THR A 442 20.56 26.57 -20.95
C THR A 442 20.64 27.98 -20.38
N ASP A 443 21.82 28.42 -19.93
CA ASP A 443 21.97 29.76 -19.34
C ASP A 443 21.71 30.88 -20.37
N MET A 444 22.13 30.66 -21.62
CA MET A 444 21.90 31.56 -22.75
C MET A 444 20.64 31.20 -23.57
N ASN A 445 20.09 32.19 -24.26
CA ASN A 445 19.03 32.03 -25.27
C ASN A 445 19.57 31.40 -26.57
N ALA A 446 18.71 30.72 -27.33
CA ALA A 446 19.05 29.95 -28.52
C ALA A 446 19.85 30.76 -29.58
N GLY A 447 19.48 32.02 -29.83
CA GLY A 447 20.19 32.92 -30.75
C GLY A 447 21.64 33.26 -30.37
N ASN A 448 21.98 33.09 -29.09
CA ASN A 448 23.28 33.45 -28.50
C ASN A 448 24.13 32.21 -28.15
N ILE A 449 23.60 30.99 -28.29
CA ILE A 449 24.37 29.77 -28.04
C ILE A 449 25.37 29.55 -29.18
N THR A 450 26.65 29.47 -28.82
CA THR A 450 27.71 28.91 -29.67
C THR A 450 28.26 27.62 -29.07
N PHE A 451 28.67 26.69 -29.94
CA PHE A 451 29.40 25.49 -29.57
C PHE A 451 30.48 25.18 -30.61
N GLU A 452 31.44 24.34 -30.24
CA GLU A 452 32.46 23.83 -31.16
C GLU A 452 31.90 22.64 -31.94
N ALA A 453 31.70 22.79 -33.24
CA ALA A 453 31.40 21.70 -34.14
C ALA A 453 32.73 21.04 -34.55
N VAL A 454 33.02 19.90 -33.92
CA VAL A 454 34.05 18.96 -34.35
C VAL A 454 33.42 18.04 -35.40
N ASP A 455 34.15 17.76 -36.48
CA ASP A 455 33.71 16.79 -37.48
C ASP A 455 33.80 15.35 -36.96
N ILE A 456 32.96 14.45 -37.48
CA ILE A 456 32.87 13.06 -37.00
C ILE A 456 34.18 12.30 -37.28
N ASP A 457 34.77 12.55 -38.45
CA ASP A 457 36.02 11.92 -38.90
C ASP A 457 37.28 12.69 -38.44
N GLY A 458 37.11 13.81 -37.72
CA GLY A 458 38.21 14.60 -37.15
C GLY A 458 39.10 15.35 -38.16
N GLN A 459 38.81 15.28 -39.45
CA GLN A 459 39.60 15.90 -40.53
C GLN A 459 39.55 17.43 -40.52
N VAL A 460 38.45 18.02 -40.03
CA VAL A 460 38.25 19.48 -39.96
C VAL A 460 38.45 19.98 -38.52
N PRO A 461 39.28 21.02 -38.28
CA PRO A 461 39.49 21.55 -36.93
C PRO A 461 38.19 22.13 -36.33
N PRO A 462 38.03 22.14 -34.99
CA PRO A 462 36.79 22.54 -34.32
C PRO A 462 36.35 23.96 -34.68
N ARG A 463 35.29 24.11 -35.48
CA ARG A 463 34.73 25.43 -35.82
C ARG A 463 33.70 25.88 -34.79
N LYS A 464 33.78 27.13 -34.35
CA LYS A 464 32.78 27.72 -33.44
C LYS A 464 31.53 28.11 -34.22
N VAL A 465 30.44 27.36 -34.06
CA VAL A 465 29.17 27.56 -34.78
C VAL A 465 28.09 28.07 -33.83
N ARG A 466 27.20 28.93 -34.34
CA ARG A 466 25.99 29.36 -33.63
C ARG A 466 24.89 28.31 -33.76
N LEU A 467 24.13 28.08 -32.70
CA LEU A 467 23.07 27.07 -32.66
C LEU A 467 22.00 27.31 -33.73
N VAL A 468 21.57 28.57 -33.92
CA VAL A 468 20.60 28.98 -34.95
C VAL A 468 21.06 28.64 -36.37
N ASP A 469 22.35 28.79 -36.64
CA ASP A 469 22.89 28.60 -37.99
C ASP A 469 23.13 27.10 -38.24
N TYR A 470 23.69 26.36 -37.27
CA TYR A 470 23.75 24.88 -37.32
C TYR A 470 22.37 24.22 -37.50
N PHE A 471 21.33 24.72 -36.81
CA PHE A 471 19.98 24.19 -36.97
C PHE A 471 19.37 24.52 -38.33
N ARG A 472 19.60 25.73 -38.88
CA ARG A 472 19.19 26.09 -40.25
C ARG A 472 19.88 25.21 -41.30
N ASP A 473 21.20 25.06 -41.18
CA ASP A 473 22.04 24.35 -42.17
C ASP A 473 21.76 22.84 -42.20
N LYS A 474 21.56 22.19 -41.03
CA LYS A 474 21.38 20.72 -40.95
C LYS A 474 19.92 20.27 -40.77
N TYR A 475 18.99 21.11 -40.29
CA TYR A 475 17.63 20.67 -39.92
C TYR A 475 16.51 21.64 -40.35
N LYS A 476 16.22 22.67 -39.54
CA LYS A 476 15.15 23.67 -39.66
C LYS A 476 15.57 24.93 -38.88
N ASP A 477 15.29 26.13 -39.39
CA ASP A 477 15.58 27.37 -38.64
C ASP A 477 14.77 27.43 -37.34
N ILE A 478 15.40 27.89 -36.25
CA ILE A 478 14.79 27.99 -34.91
C ILE A 478 13.84 29.18 -34.89
N LYS A 479 12.55 29.00 -34.58
CA LYS A 479 11.58 30.10 -34.51
C LYS A 479 11.80 30.98 -33.27
N TYR A 480 11.89 30.39 -32.08
CA TYR A 480 11.97 31.13 -30.82
C TYR A 480 13.43 31.35 -30.40
N LYS A 481 14.08 32.34 -31.02
CA LYS A 481 15.52 32.63 -30.84
C LYS A 481 15.84 33.26 -29.47
N ASP A 482 14.87 33.93 -28.85
CA ASP A 482 15.02 34.72 -27.62
C ASP A 482 14.63 33.98 -26.32
N ILE A 483 14.54 32.65 -26.37
CA ILE A 483 14.35 31.78 -25.19
C ILE A 483 15.50 30.77 -25.08
N PRO A 484 15.81 30.23 -23.88
CA PRO A 484 16.82 29.18 -23.72
C PRO A 484 16.37 27.86 -24.34
N CYS A 485 17.33 26.95 -24.54
CA CYS A 485 17.11 25.57 -24.93
C CYS A 485 16.99 24.64 -23.70
N LEU A 486 16.60 23.38 -23.93
CA LEU A 486 16.71 22.31 -22.94
C LEU A 486 18.14 21.75 -22.93
N ASP A 487 18.72 21.54 -21.74
CA ASP A 487 19.91 20.68 -21.59
C ASP A 487 19.48 19.21 -21.59
N LEU A 488 19.72 18.54 -22.72
CA LEU A 488 19.50 17.11 -22.95
C LEU A 488 20.84 16.32 -22.91
N GLY A 489 21.89 16.93 -22.37
CA GLY A 489 23.27 16.41 -22.39
C GLY A 489 23.51 15.24 -21.44
N LYS A 490 24.59 14.49 -21.65
CA LYS A 490 24.90 13.27 -20.88
C LYS A 490 26.41 13.15 -20.62
N ASN A 491 26.79 12.82 -19.38
CA ASN A 491 28.17 12.66 -18.94
C ASN A 491 29.07 13.86 -19.30
N GLY A 492 28.67 15.08 -18.93
CA GLY A 492 29.40 16.32 -19.25
C GLY A 492 29.27 16.81 -20.69
N ARG A 493 28.89 15.96 -21.66
CA ARG A 493 28.62 16.40 -23.04
C ARG A 493 27.39 17.31 -23.09
N ARG A 494 27.53 18.44 -23.77
CA ARG A 494 26.49 19.43 -24.07
C ARG A 494 25.53 18.90 -25.14
N ASN A 495 24.24 19.25 -25.06
CA ASN A 495 23.21 18.91 -26.05
C ASN A 495 22.04 19.88 -25.87
N ASP A 496 22.17 21.06 -26.46
CA ASP A 496 21.25 22.17 -26.29
C ASP A 496 20.18 22.08 -27.38
N THR A 497 18.96 21.66 -27.02
CA THR A 497 17.86 21.48 -27.98
C THR A 497 16.75 22.52 -27.77
N PRO A 498 16.33 23.29 -28.80
CA PRO A 498 15.19 24.21 -28.72
C PRO A 498 13.90 23.52 -28.28
N LEU A 499 13.09 24.20 -27.45
CA LEU A 499 11.87 23.63 -26.86
C LEU A 499 10.82 23.27 -27.94
N GLU A 500 10.78 24.04 -29.03
CA GLU A 500 9.93 23.80 -30.21
C GLU A 500 10.21 22.46 -30.92
N PHE A 501 11.40 21.87 -30.73
CA PHE A 501 11.76 20.58 -31.32
C PHE A 501 11.69 19.42 -30.32
N CYS A 502 10.99 19.58 -29.20
CA CYS A 502 10.86 18.57 -28.15
C CYS A 502 9.39 18.20 -27.86
N VAL A 503 9.13 16.90 -27.69
CA VAL A 503 7.81 16.33 -27.33
C VAL A 503 7.98 15.44 -26.10
N LEU A 504 7.10 15.59 -25.10
CA LEU A 504 7.11 14.77 -23.89
C LEU A 504 6.83 13.30 -24.22
N VAL A 505 7.61 12.40 -23.62
CA VAL A 505 7.48 10.95 -23.80
C VAL A 505 6.27 10.42 -23.03
N GLU A 506 5.56 9.45 -23.61
CA GLU A 506 4.50 8.68 -22.99
C GLU A 506 4.95 7.87 -21.75
N GLY A 507 4.00 7.43 -20.93
CA GLY A 507 4.28 6.53 -19.80
C GLY A 507 5.04 7.15 -18.62
N GLN A 508 5.22 8.47 -18.62
CA GLN A 508 5.78 9.21 -17.50
C GLN A 508 4.70 9.45 -16.44
N ARG A 509 4.75 8.70 -15.33
CA ARG A 509 3.74 8.79 -14.26
C ARG A 509 3.74 10.18 -13.62
N TYR A 510 2.58 10.84 -13.63
CA TYR A 510 2.35 12.12 -12.96
C TYR A 510 2.12 11.88 -11.45
N PRO A 511 2.74 12.66 -10.52
CA PRO A 511 2.52 12.50 -9.08
C PRO A 511 1.09 12.88 -8.67
N LYS A 512 0.37 11.99 -7.98
CA LYS A 512 -1.01 12.23 -7.50
C LYS A 512 -1.08 13.45 -6.57
N GLU A 513 0.02 13.69 -5.87
CA GLU A 513 0.23 14.76 -4.88
C GLU A 513 0.38 16.14 -5.54
N GLN A 514 0.64 16.18 -6.86
CA GLN A 514 0.78 17.40 -7.67
C GLN A 514 -0.45 17.67 -8.56
N LEU A 515 -1.54 16.90 -8.40
CA LEU A 515 -2.80 17.14 -9.10
C LEU A 515 -3.60 18.25 -8.42
N GLY A 516 -4.33 19.04 -9.21
CA GLY A 516 -5.38 19.92 -8.68
C GLY A 516 -6.46 19.11 -7.95
N LYS A 517 -7.22 19.76 -7.05
CA LYS A 517 -8.22 19.07 -6.20
C LYS A 517 -9.22 18.27 -7.04
N ASP A 518 -9.72 18.87 -8.11
CA ASP A 518 -10.77 18.30 -8.94
C ASP A 518 -10.24 17.17 -9.83
N ALA A 519 -9.03 17.33 -10.40
CA ALA A 519 -8.28 16.27 -11.07
C ALA A 519 -7.99 15.06 -10.16
N ALA A 520 -7.63 15.32 -8.88
CA ALA A 520 -7.42 14.27 -7.89
C ALA A 520 -8.72 13.55 -7.49
N ILE A 521 -9.86 14.25 -7.50
CA ILE A 521 -11.20 13.67 -7.31
C ILE A 521 -11.61 12.84 -8.55
N MET A 522 -11.38 13.34 -9.76
CA MET A 522 -11.67 12.69 -11.03
C MET A 522 -10.91 11.35 -11.16
N LEU A 523 -9.58 11.37 -10.99
CA LEU A 523 -8.74 10.17 -10.96
C LEU A 523 -9.18 9.17 -9.87
N LYS A 524 -9.57 9.67 -8.68
CA LYS A 524 -10.09 8.85 -7.58
C LYS A 524 -11.42 8.19 -7.94
N ASN A 525 -12.35 8.90 -8.58
CA ASN A 525 -13.65 8.38 -8.99
C ASN A 525 -13.48 7.29 -10.07
N MET A 526 -12.58 7.50 -11.04
CA MET A 526 -12.20 6.48 -12.03
C MET A 526 -11.59 5.23 -11.36
N SER A 527 -10.78 5.41 -10.31
CA SER A 527 -10.17 4.30 -9.55
C SER A 527 -11.20 3.50 -8.73
N LEU A 528 -12.24 4.19 -8.23
CA LEU A 528 -13.27 3.67 -7.32
C LEU A 528 -14.60 3.38 -8.02
N VAL A 529 -14.53 2.79 -9.22
CA VAL A 529 -15.69 2.27 -9.96
C VAL A 529 -16.46 1.19 -9.19
N ALA A 530 -17.78 1.21 -9.34
CA ALA A 530 -18.71 0.24 -8.77
C ALA A 530 -18.49 -1.19 -9.33
N PRO A 531 -18.91 -2.26 -8.62
CA PRO A 531 -18.58 -3.64 -8.95
C PRO A 531 -18.92 -4.05 -10.38
N LYS A 532 -20.16 -3.81 -10.83
CA LYS A 532 -20.61 -4.13 -12.20
C LYS A 532 -19.76 -3.44 -13.29
N VAL A 533 -19.32 -2.20 -13.05
CA VAL A 533 -18.46 -1.44 -13.98
C VAL A 533 -17.04 -2.01 -13.97
N ARG A 534 -16.48 -2.32 -12.80
CA ARG A 534 -15.15 -2.94 -12.68
C ARG A 534 -15.10 -4.32 -13.32
N GLU A 535 -16.15 -5.13 -13.12
CA GLU A 535 -16.31 -6.44 -13.74
C GLU A 535 -16.33 -6.34 -15.27
N SER A 536 -17.08 -5.38 -15.82
CA SER A 536 -17.12 -5.11 -17.26
C SER A 536 -15.76 -4.66 -17.81
N ASN A 537 -15.05 -3.78 -17.10
CA ASN A 537 -13.70 -3.36 -17.50
C ASN A 537 -12.73 -4.55 -17.57
N ILE A 538 -12.74 -5.42 -16.56
CA ILE A 538 -11.89 -6.62 -16.50
C ILE A 538 -12.24 -7.60 -17.63
N ARG A 539 -13.54 -7.84 -17.88
CA ARG A 539 -14.03 -8.68 -18.99
C ARG A 539 -13.58 -8.16 -20.36
N ASN A 540 -13.57 -6.84 -20.55
CA ASN A 540 -13.11 -6.23 -21.80
C ASN A 540 -11.58 -6.30 -21.92
N MET A 541 -10.84 -6.15 -20.81
CA MET A 541 -9.37 -6.18 -20.79
C MET A 541 -8.77 -7.57 -21.04
N ILE A 542 -9.38 -8.66 -20.54
CA ILE A 542 -8.91 -10.02 -20.83
C ILE A 542 -9.15 -10.42 -22.31
N ARG A 543 -10.19 -9.85 -22.93
CA ARG A 543 -10.58 -10.08 -24.35
C ARG A 543 -9.95 -9.10 -25.34
N SER A 544 -9.12 -8.15 -24.86
CA SER A 544 -8.47 -7.14 -25.68
C SER A 544 -7.33 -7.76 -26.50
N GLU A 545 -7.11 -7.30 -27.73
CA GLU A 545 -6.00 -7.80 -28.57
C GLU A 545 -4.62 -7.48 -27.96
N ASP A 546 -4.51 -6.34 -27.27
CA ASP A 546 -3.32 -5.96 -26.47
C ASP A 546 -3.32 -6.56 -25.05
N GLY A 547 -4.32 -7.39 -24.73
CA GLY A 547 -4.46 -8.06 -23.44
C GLY A 547 -3.56 -9.30 -23.31
N PRO A 548 -3.58 -9.97 -22.15
CA PRO A 548 -2.75 -11.16 -21.89
C PRO A 548 -2.98 -12.35 -22.84
N CYS A 549 -4.11 -12.39 -23.53
CA CYS A 549 -4.54 -13.52 -24.35
C CYS A 549 -4.51 -13.27 -25.87
N GLY A 550 -4.15 -12.05 -26.28
CA GLY A 550 -4.03 -11.67 -27.69
C GLY A 550 -2.63 -11.95 -28.27
N GLY A 551 -2.48 -11.66 -29.57
CA GLY A 551 -1.21 -11.80 -30.29
C GLY A 551 -0.73 -13.24 -30.57
N GLY A 552 -1.53 -14.27 -30.25
CA GLY A 552 -1.24 -15.68 -30.54
C GLY A 552 -0.14 -16.33 -29.68
N ILE A 553 0.48 -15.57 -28.77
CA ILE A 553 1.68 -16.01 -28.06
C ILE A 553 1.37 -17.14 -27.09
N ILE A 554 0.30 -17.03 -26.29
CA ILE A 554 -0.02 -18.05 -25.27
C ILE A 554 -0.41 -19.38 -25.92
N GLN A 555 -1.09 -19.32 -27.07
CA GLN A 555 -1.53 -20.47 -27.85
C GLN A 555 -0.32 -21.24 -28.40
N ASN A 556 0.73 -20.54 -28.84
CA ASN A 556 1.99 -21.16 -29.29
C ASN A 556 2.75 -21.90 -28.17
N PHE A 557 2.51 -21.58 -26.90
CA PHE A 557 3.03 -22.32 -25.74
C PHE A 557 2.13 -23.50 -25.32
N GLY A 558 1.02 -23.75 -26.04
CA GLY A 558 0.02 -24.75 -25.67
C GLY A 558 -0.78 -24.35 -24.43
N ILE A 559 -0.97 -23.04 -24.21
CA ILE A 559 -1.72 -22.46 -23.10
C ILE A 559 -3.00 -21.79 -23.62
N GLU A 560 -4.13 -22.15 -23.03
CA GLU A 560 -5.44 -21.57 -23.29
C GLU A 560 -5.99 -20.90 -22.03
N VAL A 561 -6.89 -19.93 -22.19
CA VAL A 561 -7.52 -19.20 -21.07
C VAL A 561 -9.02 -19.20 -21.26
N ASN A 562 -9.77 -19.64 -20.25
CA ASN A 562 -11.21 -19.48 -20.20
C ASN A 562 -11.55 -18.00 -20.05
N MET A 563 -12.14 -17.38 -21.09
CA MET A 563 -12.47 -15.94 -21.15
C MET A 563 -13.67 -15.53 -20.28
N ASN A 564 -14.15 -16.41 -19.40
CA ASN A 564 -15.15 -16.16 -18.39
C ASN A 564 -14.53 -16.24 -16.99
N MET A 565 -14.95 -15.31 -16.13
CA MET A 565 -14.56 -15.29 -14.71
C MET A 565 -14.97 -16.58 -14.01
N THR A 566 -14.06 -17.16 -13.21
CA THR A 566 -14.35 -18.34 -12.40
C THR A 566 -15.59 -18.11 -11.52
N GLN A 567 -16.63 -18.92 -11.73
CA GLN A 567 -17.76 -19.02 -10.81
C GLN A 567 -17.34 -19.76 -9.55
N VAL A 568 -17.63 -19.16 -8.39
CA VAL A 568 -17.40 -19.74 -7.05
C VAL A 568 -18.67 -19.61 -6.21
N ILE A 569 -18.86 -20.53 -5.27
CA ILE A 569 -19.90 -20.41 -4.24
C ILE A 569 -19.24 -19.75 -3.04
N GLY A 570 -19.72 -18.56 -2.69
CA GLY A 570 -19.37 -17.90 -1.43
C GLY A 570 -20.34 -18.28 -0.33
N ARG A 571 -19.85 -18.32 0.91
CA ARG A 571 -20.66 -18.46 2.12
C ARG A 571 -20.66 -17.14 2.87
N VAL A 572 -21.83 -16.59 3.19
CA VAL A 572 -21.94 -15.48 4.13
C VAL A 572 -22.00 -16.09 5.53
N ILE A 573 -20.97 -15.90 6.35
CA ILE A 573 -21.00 -16.26 7.78
C ILE A 573 -21.69 -15.16 8.58
N GLY A 574 -22.52 -15.55 9.55
CA GLY A 574 -23.28 -14.60 10.37
C GLY A 574 -22.37 -13.77 11.29
N ALA A 575 -22.70 -12.49 11.45
CA ALA A 575 -22.03 -11.56 12.36
C ALA A 575 -22.11 -12.03 13.84
N PRO A 576 -21.22 -11.54 14.74
CA PRO A 576 -21.35 -11.77 16.17
C PRO A 576 -22.47 -10.91 16.77
N GLU A 577 -22.95 -11.33 17.94
CA GLU A 577 -23.78 -10.49 18.79
C GLU A 577 -22.90 -9.63 19.70
N LEU A 578 -23.20 -8.33 19.79
CA LEU A 578 -22.36 -7.36 20.46
C LEU A 578 -22.91 -6.95 21.82
N LYS A 579 -22.00 -6.79 22.77
CA LYS A 579 -22.24 -6.29 24.12
C LYS A 579 -21.98 -4.79 24.13
N LEU A 580 -22.97 -4.00 24.55
CA LEU A 580 -22.85 -2.56 24.83
C LEU A 580 -23.37 -2.25 26.24
N GLY A 581 -23.06 -1.07 26.75
CA GLY A 581 -23.64 -0.58 28.01
C GLY A 581 -24.97 0.13 27.78
N SER A 582 -25.69 0.38 28.88
CA SER A 582 -26.99 1.05 28.90
C SER A 582 -27.12 1.95 30.14
N VAL A 583 -28.20 2.74 30.17
CA VAL A 583 -28.50 3.66 31.26
C VAL A 583 -28.63 2.89 32.58
N GLY A 584 -28.00 3.40 33.64
CA GLY A 584 -27.92 2.71 34.94
C GLY A 584 -26.86 1.60 35.00
N GLY A 585 -25.90 1.56 34.06
CA GLY A 585 -24.76 0.63 34.10
C GLY A 585 -25.08 -0.81 33.71
N LYS A 586 -26.32 -1.11 33.32
CA LYS A 586 -26.72 -2.43 32.84
C LYS A 586 -26.11 -2.71 31.47
N VAL A 587 -25.74 -3.97 31.24
CA VAL A 587 -25.30 -4.47 29.92
C VAL A 587 -26.52 -4.68 29.02
N THR A 588 -26.37 -4.45 27.71
CA THR A 588 -27.42 -4.69 26.71
C THR A 588 -26.85 -5.41 25.48
N LYS A 589 -27.59 -6.44 25.03
CA LYS A 589 -27.31 -7.21 23.81
C LYS A 589 -27.73 -6.41 22.57
N VAL A 590 -26.86 -6.39 21.56
CA VAL A 590 -27.05 -5.63 20.33
C VAL A 590 -26.68 -6.49 19.12
N THR A 591 -27.70 -6.89 18.36
CA THR A 591 -27.53 -7.39 17.00
C THR A 591 -27.13 -6.24 16.07
N VAL A 592 -26.31 -6.52 15.07
CA VAL A 592 -25.91 -5.53 14.05
C VAL A 592 -26.93 -5.44 12.91
N ASP A 593 -26.85 -4.36 12.12
CA ASP A 593 -27.62 -4.18 10.88
C ASP A 593 -27.39 -5.33 9.88
N ASN A 594 -28.47 -5.92 9.36
CA ASN A 594 -28.41 -7.15 8.54
C ASN A 594 -27.67 -6.99 7.20
N GLU A 595 -27.64 -5.78 6.62
CA GLU A 595 -26.98 -5.54 5.32
C GLU A 595 -25.52 -5.12 5.46
N LYS A 596 -25.26 -4.23 6.43
CA LYS A 596 -24.01 -3.48 6.56
C LYS A 596 -23.16 -3.96 7.74
N CYS A 597 -23.73 -4.79 8.60
CA CYS A 597 -23.19 -5.27 9.88
C CYS A 597 -22.72 -4.16 10.82
N GLN A 598 -23.35 -2.98 10.73
CA GLN A 598 -23.02 -1.82 11.57
C GLN A 598 -23.91 -1.77 12.80
N TRP A 599 -23.44 -1.10 13.85
CA TRP A 599 -24.24 -0.76 15.02
C TRP A 599 -24.22 0.75 15.25
N ASN A 600 -25.07 1.23 16.15
CA ASN A 600 -25.14 2.63 16.55
C ASN A 600 -25.18 2.76 18.08
N LEU A 601 -24.89 3.97 18.56
CA LEU A 601 -24.88 4.35 19.98
C LEU A 601 -26.08 5.25 20.32
N VAL A 602 -27.24 4.97 19.72
CA VAL A 602 -28.51 5.62 20.06
C VAL A 602 -29.13 4.87 21.23
N GLY A 603 -29.40 5.57 22.33
CA GLY A 603 -29.93 4.99 23.57
C GLY A 603 -28.98 4.02 24.30
N LYS A 604 -27.68 4.04 23.99
CA LYS A 604 -26.68 3.07 24.48
C LYS A 604 -25.40 3.77 24.93
N SER A 605 -24.72 3.20 25.92
CA SER A 605 -23.40 3.63 26.38
C SER A 605 -22.29 2.69 25.91
N LEU A 606 -21.05 3.06 26.18
CA LEU A 606 -19.89 2.16 26.07
C LEU A 606 -19.97 1.09 27.17
N VAL A 607 -19.29 -0.04 26.99
CA VAL A 607 -19.29 -1.15 27.97
C VAL A 607 -18.57 -0.77 29.26
N GLU A 608 -17.43 -0.08 29.13
CA GLU A 608 -16.71 0.55 30.24
C GLU A 608 -16.23 1.93 29.79
N GLY A 609 -16.96 2.97 30.20
CA GLY A 609 -16.58 4.37 30.02
C GLY A 609 -15.62 4.82 31.12
N LYS A 610 -14.41 5.25 30.77
CA LYS A 610 -13.42 5.73 31.74
C LYS A 610 -13.77 7.15 32.23
N PRO A 611 -13.62 7.43 33.54
CA PRO A 611 -13.84 8.77 34.09
C PRO A 611 -12.69 9.72 33.73
N ILE A 612 -13.04 10.97 33.43
CA ILE A 612 -12.14 12.03 32.95
C ILE A 612 -12.31 13.24 33.88
N ALA A 613 -11.52 13.27 34.96
CA ALA A 613 -11.50 14.33 35.97
C ALA A 613 -10.37 15.35 35.72
N ARG A 614 -9.28 14.96 35.06
CA ARG A 614 -8.14 15.84 34.76
C ARG A 614 -7.88 15.86 33.26
N TRP A 615 -8.53 16.78 32.55
CA TRP A 615 -8.29 17.03 31.14
C TRP A 615 -8.19 18.52 30.85
N ALA A 616 -7.65 18.88 29.69
CA ALA A 616 -7.47 20.26 29.24
C ALA A 616 -7.63 20.37 27.72
N VAL A 617 -7.87 21.59 27.23
CA VAL A 617 -7.98 21.89 25.80
C VAL A 617 -6.86 22.86 25.40
N LEU A 618 -6.12 22.50 24.34
CA LEU A 618 -5.11 23.35 23.73
C LEU A 618 -5.53 23.67 22.28
N ASP A 619 -5.93 24.91 22.04
CA ASP A 619 -6.53 25.37 20.79
C ASP A 619 -5.55 26.21 19.96
N PHE A 620 -5.12 25.62 18.84
CA PHE A 620 -4.25 26.24 17.84
C PHE A 620 -5.03 26.95 16.71
N SER A 621 -6.37 26.98 16.78
CA SER A 621 -7.24 27.58 15.76
C SER A 621 -7.74 28.99 16.10
N CYS A 622 -7.41 29.52 17.28
CA CYS A 622 -7.92 30.80 17.78
C CYS A 622 -7.57 32.03 16.91
N TYR A 623 -6.55 31.91 16.05
CA TYR A 623 -6.08 32.91 15.07
C TYR A 623 -6.55 32.63 13.62
N ASP A 624 -7.36 31.59 13.36
CA ASP A 624 -7.92 31.31 12.03
C ASP A 624 -9.26 32.06 11.85
N HIS A 625 -9.39 32.88 10.80
CA HIS A 625 -10.61 33.70 10.60
C HIS A 625 -11.78 32.93 9.96
N ARG A 626 -11.63 31.66 9.56
CA ARG A 626 -12.66 30.88 8.86
C ARG A 626 -13.11 29.65 9.62
N ASP A 627 -12.16 28.88 10.14
CA ASP A 627 -12.41 27.63 10.85
C ASP A 627 -11.91 27.75 12.31
N LYS A 628 -12.26 28.83 13.02
CA LYS A 628 -11.99 28.97 14.46
C LYS A 628 -12.83 28.01 15.30
N LEU A 629 -12.29 27.54 16.43
CA LEU A 629 -13.05 26.84 17.47
C LEU A 629 -13.98 27.79 18.23
N ASP A 630 -15.23 27.37 18.41
CA ASP A 630 -16.11 27.89 19.45
C ASP A 630 -15.99 26.98 20.70
N PRO A 631 -15.25 27.38 21.76
CA PRO A 631 -15.08 26.55 22.94
C PRO A 631 -16.39 26.43 23.75
N ASN A 632 -17.21 27.49 23.78
CA ASN A 632 -18.47 27.54 24.51
C ASN A 632 -19.50 26.55 23.93
N GLN A 633 -19.41 26.28 22.63
CA GLN A 633 -20.21 25.23 21.99
C GLN A 633 -19.54 23.85 22.03
N PHE A 634 -18.23 23.76 21.80
CA PHE A 634 -17.54 22.47 21.67
C PHE A 634 -17.39 21.73 23.00
N ILE A 635 -16.95 22.43 24.06
CA ILE A 635 -16.61 21.81 25.35
C ILE A 635 -17.86 21.20 26.02
N PRO A 636 -18.98 21.95 26.22
CA PRO A 636 -20.19 21.37 26.83
C PRO A 636 -20.80 20.25 25.99
N LYS A 637 -20.79 20.35 24.65
CA LYS A 637 -21.29 19.28 23.78
C LYS A 637 -20.43 18.01 23.88
N LEU A 638 -19.10 18.13 24.00
CA LEU A 638 -18.21 17.00 24.21
C LEU A 638 -18.46 16.33 25.57
N ILE A 639 -18.52 17.12 26.65
CA ILE A 639 -18.84 16.66 28.01
C ILE A 639 -20.18 15.91 28.02
N VAL A 640 -21.24 16.51 27.47
CA VAL A 640 -22.58 15.89 27.38
C VAL A 640 -22.55 14.60 26.56
N ARG A 641 -21.81 14.54 25.45
CA ARG A 641 -21.71 13.31 24.63
C ARG A 641 -20.94 12.19 25.36
N CYS A 642 -19.84 12.52 26.05
CA CYS A 642 -19.09 11.57 26.86
C CYS A 642 -19.93 11.03 28.03
N ASN A 643 -20.61 11.92 28.78
CA ASN A 643 -21.50 11.54 29.86
C ASN A 643 -22.66 10.64 29.37
N LYS A 644 -23.30 10.97 28.23
CA LYS A 644 -24.31 10.10 27.59
C LYS A 644 -23.76 8.74 27.11
N LEU A 645 -22.44 8.64 26.91
CA LEU A 645 -21.74 7.40 26.55
C LEU A 645 -21.18 6.64 27.77
N GLY A 646 -21.47 7.08 29.00
CA GLY A 646 -21.02 6.45 30.23
C GLY A 646 -19.60 6.85 30.68
N MET A 647 -18.97 7.81 30.00
CA MET A 647 -17.66 8.36 30.37
C MET A 647 -17.89 9.60 31.24
N ARG A 648 -17.81 9.47 32.58
CA ARG A 648 -18.00 10.60 33.51
C ARG A 648 -16.92 11.65 33.27
N MET A 649 -17.27 12.73 32.59
CA MET A 649 -16.37 13.80 32.17
C MET A 649 -16.70 15.07 32.94
N GLU A 650 -15.71 15.58 33.68
CA GLU A 650 -15.79 16.85 34.43
C GLU A 650 -15.46 18.03 33.50
N GLU A 651 -15.54 19.26 34.00
CA GLU A 651 -15.05 20.44 33.27
C GLU A 651 -13.51 20.38 33.07
N PRO A 652 -12.97 20.98 31.99
CA PRO A 652 -11.53 20.99 31.76
C PRO A 652 -10.83 21.86 32.81
N ARG A 653 -9.64 21.44 33.25
CA ARG A 653 -8.82 22.18 34.23
C ARG A 653 -8.39 23.54 33.69
N PHE A 654 -8.19 23.65 32.37
CA PHE A 654 -8.13 24.93 31.64
C PHE A 654 -8.39 24.74 30.13
N TYR A 655 -8.72 25.85 29.49
CA TYR A 655 -8.66 26.06 28.04
C TYR A 655 -7.51 27.04 27.75
N GLU A 656 -6.59 26.66 26.86
CA GLU A 656 -5.44 27.47 26.49
C GLU A 656 -5.35 27.64 24.97
N THR A 657 -5.06 28.86 24.55
CA THR A 657 -4.94 29.24 23.13
C THR A 657 -3.48 29.38 22.71
N SER A 658 -3.13 28.88 21.53
CA SER A 658 -1.83 29.12 20.90
C SER A 658 -1.98 29.35 19.40
N SER A 659 -0.91 29.79 18.74
CA SER A 659 -0.89 29.82 17.27
C SER A 659 -0.33 28.50 16.74
N MET A 660 -0.52 28.19 15.45
CA MET A 660 0.15 27.05 14.81
C MET A 660 1.69 27.17 14.75
N ARG A 661 2.31 28.28 15.20
CA ARG A 661 3.77 28.51 15.13
C ARG A 661 4.63 27.40 15.77
N PRO A 662 4.31 26.82 16.95
CA PRO A 662 5.12 25.77 17.56
C PRO A 662 5.25 24.52 16.69
N PHE A 663 4.29 24.24 15.80
CA PHE A 663 4.38 23.10 14.86
C PHE A 663 5.58 23.19 13.90
N SER A 664 6.27 24.33 13.79
CA SER A 664 7.49 24.47 12.99
C SER A 664 8.79 24.16 13.75
N SER A 665 8.74 23.75 15.02
CA SER A 665 9.94 23.34 15.77
C SER A 665 9.60 22.36 16.89
N VAL A 666 10.38 21.29 17.00
CA VAL A 666 10.30 20.31 18.09
C VAL A 666 10.43 21.00 19.45
N ASN A 667 11.33 21.99 19.59
CA ASN A 667 11.61 22.65 20.88
C ASN A 667 10.50 23.62 21.28
N MET A 668 10.03 24.48 20.36
CA MET A 668 8.90 25.38 20.68
C MET A 668 7.63 24.61 21.08
N LEU A 669 7.40 23.44 20.48
CA LEU A 669 6.25 22.59 20.82
C LEU A 669 6.48 21.81 22.12
N ARG A 670 7.72 21.38 22.39
CA ARG A 670 8.14 20.80 23.68
C ARG A 670 7.84 21.77 24.82
N GLU A 671 8.40 22.97 24.77
CA GLU A 671 8.28 23.99 25.81
C GLU A 671 6.81 24.29 26.14
N LEU A 672 5.95 24.36 25.10
CA LEU A 672 4.51 24.54 25.26
C LEU A 672 3.85 23.33 25.95
N LEU A 673 4.16 22.10 25.54
CA LEU A 673 3.55 20.88 26.09
C LEU A 673 4.02 20.60 27.53
N GLU A 674 5.28 20.88 27.84
CA GLU A 674 5.86 20.78 29.19
C GLU A 674 5.28 21.85 30.12
N SER A 675 5.08 23.08 29.63
CA SER A 675 4.35 24.15 30.35
C SER A 675 2.89 23.77 30.64
N VAL A 676 2.17 23.24 29.64
CA VAL A 676 0.79 22.74 29.77
C VAL A 676 0.69 21.63 30.83
N ASN A 677 1.64 20.69 30.88
CA ASN A 677 1.69 19.66 31.93
C ASN A 677 1.98 20.26 33.31
N GLY A 678 2.97 21.15 33.38
CA GLY A 678 3.45 21.78 34.61
C GLY A 678 2.39 22.60 35.35
N LYS A 679 1.39 23.16 34.65
CA LYS A 679 0.25 23.84 35.27
C LYS A 679 -0.57 22.91 36.16
N VAL A 680 -0.94 21.73 35.66
CA VAL A 680 -1.75 20.76 36.41
C VAL A 680 -0.98 20.17 37.60
N LEU A 681 0.32 19.94 37.42
CA LEU A 681 1.21 19.46 38.49
C LEU A 681 1.32 20.48 39.63
N LYS A 682 1.45 21.77 39.32
CA LYS A 682 1.50 22.87 40.31
C LYS A 682 0.22 23.04 41.13
N GLU A 683 -0.93 22.60 40.62
CA GLU A 683 -2.19 22.56 41.38
C GLU A 683 -2.27 21.39 42.39
N GLY A 684 -1.25 20.52 42.47
CA GLY A 684 -1.22 19.37 43.40
C GLY A 684 -2.19 18.23 43.06
N LYS A 685 -2.94 18.34 41.95
CA LYS A 685 -4.04 17.42 41.59
C LYS A 685 -3.57 16.14 40.86
N GLY A 686 -2.26 16.02 40.58
CA GLY A 686 -1.66 14.91 39.85
C GLY A 686 -1.75 15.04 38.32
N HIS A 687 -1.22 14.05 37.60
CA HIS A 687 -1.04 14.11 36.14
C HIS A 687 -2.35 14.27 35.32
N LEU A 688 -2.21 14.94 34.17
CA LEU A 688 -3.27 15.14 33.19
C LEU A 688 -3.63 13.82 32.49
N GLN A 689 -4.89 13.39 32.59
CA GLN A 689 -5.39 12.17 31.94
C GLN A 689 -5.56 12.33 30.41
N LEU A 690 -5.87 13.55 29.93
CA LEU A 690 -6.18 13.80 28.52
C LEU A 690 -5.87 15.26 28.13
N LEU A 691 -5.15 15.44 27.02
CA LEU A 691 -5.04 16.73 26.33
C LEU A 691 -5.78 16.68 24.98
N VAL A 692 -6.76 17.56 24.80
CA VAL A 692 -7.50 17.72 23.54
C VAL A 692 -6.85 18.84 22.73
N CYS A 693 -6.20 18.50 21.61
CA CYS A 693 -5.47 19.46 20.79
C CYS A 693 -6.31 19.84 19.56
N VAL A 694 -6.80 21.07 19.47
CA VAL A 694 -7.60 21.54 18.34
C VAL A 694 -6.72 22.29 17.34
N MET A 695 -6.69 21.86 16.09
CA MET A 695 -5.81 22.39 15.03
C MET A 695 -6.64 23.02 13.91
N SER A 696 -6.25 24.20 13.40
CA SER A 696 -6.96 24.82 12.26
C SER A 696 -6.83 24.03 10.96
N LYS A 697 -5.67 23.40 10.75
CA LYS A 697 -5.32 22.65 9.54
C LYS A 697 -4.54 21.38 9.89
N LYS A 698 -4.42 20.47 8.92
CA LYS A 698 -3.37 19.45 8.95
C LYS A 698 -2.00 20.14 8.83
N ASP A 699 -1.04 19.70 9.62
CA ASP A 699 0.32 20.24 9.62
C ASP A 699 1.32 19.13 9.96
N ASN A 700 2.55 19.22 9.43
CA ASN A 700 3.56 18.19 9.60
C ASN A 700 3.98 18.08 11.08
N GLY A 701 4.01 19.18 11.84
CA GLY A 701 4.38 19.18 13.26
C GLY A 701 3.47 18.32 14.17
N TYR A 702 2.38 17.75 13.65
CA TYR A 702 1.62 16.69 14.32
C TYR A 702 2.53 15.52 14.76
N LYS A 703 3.58 15.19 13.98
CA LYS A 703 4.55 14.16 14.37
C LYS A 703 5.36 14.55 15.61
N TYR A 704 5.75 15.82 15.72
CA TYR A 704 6.44 16.36 16.90
C TYR A 704 5.53 16.27 18.13
N LEU A 705 4.27 16.72 18.02
CA LEU A 705 3.27 16.65 19.09
C LEU A 705 3.15 15.21 19.63
N LYS A 706 3.04 14.25 18.71
CA LYS A 706 2.89 12.85 19.08
C LYS A 706 4.15 12.27 19.71
N TRP A 707 5.31 12.44 19.08
CA TRP A 707 6.57 11.94 19.63
C TRP A 707 6.86 12.49 21.04
N ILE A 708 6.71 13.81 21.24
CA ILE A 708 6.93 14.46 22.54
C ILE A 708 5.99 13.91 23.61
N CYS A 709 4.67 13.94 23.38
CA CYS A 709 3.71 13.46 24.38
C CYS A 709 3.80 11.95 24.66
N GLU A 710 4.13 11.14 23.65
CA GLU A 710 4.01 9.67 23.72
C GLU A 710 5.33 8.95 24.08
N THR A 711 6.48 9.64 23.97
CA THR A 711 7.80 9.11 24.40
C THR A 711 8.41 9.84 25.59
N GLN A 712 8.08 11.12 25.84
CA GLN A 712 8.82 11.96 26.81
C GLN A 712 7.96 12.52 27.95
N ILE A 713 6.75 13.01 27.68
CA ILE A 713 5.92 13.69 28.71
C ILE A 713 4.86 12.76 29.34
N GLY A 714 4.48 11.67 28.67
CA GLY A 714 3.51 10.70 29.21
C GLY A 714 2.03 11.12 29.09
N ILE A 715 1.67 11.99 28.14
CA ILE A 715 0.31 12.55 28.02
C ILE A 715 -0.49 11.88 26.90
N VAL A 716 -1.67 11.36 27.24
CA VAL A 716 -2.68 10.93 26.27
C VAL A 716 -3.21 12.13 25.48
N THR A 717 -2.90 12.19 24.18
CA THR A 717 -3.34 13.29 23.30
C THR A 717 -4.42 12.86 22.30
N GLN A 718 -5.49 13.66 22.23
CA GLN A 718 -6.54 13.53 21.22
C GLN A 718 -6.63 14.80 20.36
N CYS A 719 -5.93 14.76 19.22
CA CYS A 719 -5.89 15.86 18.27
C CYS A 719 -7.11 15.84 17.32
N CYS A 720 -7.65 17.01 16.97
CA CYS A 720 -8.76 17.12 16.03
C CYS A 720 -8.69 18.42 15.21
N LEU A 721 -9.41 18.48 14.07
CA LEU A 721 -9.50 19.69 13.25
C LEU A 721 -10.68 20.56 13.71
N SER A 722 -10.42 21.85 13.91
CA SER A 722 -11.38 22.85 14.38
C SER A 722 -12.67 22.85 13.56
N LYS A 723 -12.59 22.82 12.22
CA LYS A 723 -13.76 22.70 11.31
C LYS A 723 -14.75 21.59 11.70
N GLY A 724 -14.25 20.46 12.22
CA GLY A 724 -15.09 19.38 12.73
C GLY A 724 -15.59 19.64 14.16
N ALA A 725 -14.72 20.17 15.02
CA ALA A 725 -15.02 20.50 16.41
C ALA A 725 -16.09 21.60 16.53
N THR A 726 -15.96 22.70 15.80
CA THR A 726 -16.93 23.82 15.74
C THR A 726 -18.28 23.39 15.21
N LYS A 727 -18.33 22.45 14.24
CA LYS A 727 -19.62 21.87 13.79
C LYS A 727 -20.28 21.00 14.88
N ALA A 728 -19.49 20.41 15.78
CA ALA A 728 -19.93 19.70 16.98
C ALA A 728 -21.10 18.69 16.76
N SER A 729 -21.18 18.06 15.59
CA SER A 729 -22.28 17.14 15.26
C SER A 729 -22.19 15.86 16.08
N ASP A 730 -23.32 15.34 16.56
CA ASP A 730 -23.38 14.20 17.48
C ASP A 730 -22.53 12.99 17.04
N GLN A 731 -22.64 12.59 15.76
CA GLN A 731 -21.85 11.49 15.19
C GLN A 731 -20.33 11.74 15.19
N TYR A 732 -19.89 13.00 15.06
CA TYR A 732 -18.47 13.38 15.17
C TYR A 732 -18.00 13.28 16.62
N LEU A 733 -18.78 13.80 17.57
CA LEU A 733 -18.46 13.76 19.00
C LEU A 733 -18.48 12.31 19.53
N ALA A 734 -19.40 11.46 19.06
CA ALA A 734 -19.42 10.03 19.38
C ALA A 734 -18.15 9.32 18.89
N ASN A 735 -17.70 9.59 17.64
CA ASN A 735 -16.46 9.02 17.10
C ASN A 735 -15.20 9.58 17.80
N LEU A 736 -15.26 10.80 18.33
CA LEU A 736 -14.19 11.39 19.15
C LEU A 736 -14.13 10.73 20.53
N ALA A 737 -15.28 10.56 21.20
CA ALA A 737 -15.41 9.90 22.49
C ALA A 737 -14.95 8.43 22.45
N LEU A 738 -15.33 7.68 21.40
CA LEU A 738 -14.83 6.30 21.16
C LEU A 738 -13.29 6.25 21.18
N LYS A 739 -12.62 7.18 20.50
CA LYS A 739 -11.15 7.26 20.47
C LYS A 739 -10.55 7.67 21.82
N ILE A 740 -11.20 8.57 22.56
CA ILE A 740 -10.78 8.99 23.90
C ILE A 740 -10.85 7.81 24.87
N ASN A 741 -12.00 7.11 24.92
CA ASN A 741 -12.22 6.01 25.85
C ASN A 741 -11.22 4.87 25.64
N ALA A 742 -10.98 4.47 24.38
CA ALA A 742 -10.02 3.43 24.05
C ALA A 742 -8.58 3.79 24.48
N LYS A 743 -8.18 5.05 24.31
CA LYS A 743 -6.87 5.55 24.78
C LYS A 743 -6.71 5.50 26.28
N LEU A 744 -7.76 5.83 27.03
CA LEU A 744 -7.79 5.75 28.49
C LEU A 744 -7.93 4.31 29.02
N GLY A 745 -7.87 3.30 28.14
CA GLY A 745 -7.99 1.89 28.50
C GLY A 745 -9.43 1.46 28.84
N GLY A 746 -10.44 2.14 28.29
CA GLY A 746 -11.85 1.76 28.43
C GLY A 746 -12.25 0.53 27.59
N SER A 747 -13.55 0.23 27.56
CA SER A 747 -14.15 -0.81 26.71
C SER A 747 -15.31 -0.21 25.91
N ASN A 748 -15.15 -0.12 24.59
CA ASN A 748 -16.15 0.52 23.72
C ASN A 748 -17.29 -0.43 23.37
N VAL A 749 -16.93 -1.66 23.02
CA VAL A 749 -17.82 -2.77 22.62
C VAL A 749 -17.10 -4.08 22.94
N GLU A 750 -17.86 -5.10 23.27
CA GLU A 750 -17.36 -6.46 23.51
C GLU A 750 -18.19 -7.47 22.69
N LEU A 751 -17.66 -8.67 22.51
CA LEU A 751 -18.43 -9.79 21.97
C LEU A 751 -19.26 -10.42 23.11
N ILE A 752 -20.48 -10.87 22.83
CA ILE A 752 -21.28 -11.63 23.80
C ILE A 752 -20.76 -13.07 23.89
N ASN A 753 -20.67 -13.72 22.73
CA ASN A 753 -20.24 -15.10 22.62
C ASN A 753 -18.72 -15.18 22.78
N ARG A 754 -18.22 -16.32 23.30
CA ARG A 754 -16.78 -16.60 23.27
C ARG A 754 -16.31 -16.74 21.83
N LEU A 755 -15.02 -16.46 21.60
CA LEU A 755 -14.40 -16.72 20.30
C LEU A 755 -14.38 -18.23 20.03
N PRO A 756 -14.66 -18.68 18.79
CA PRO A 756 -14.62 -20.09 18.43
C PRO A 756 -13.33 -20.80 18.84
N LEU A 757 -13.42 -22.10 19.11
CA LEU A 757 -12.38 -22.98 19.68
C LEU A 757 -11.94 -22.63 21.12
N PHE A 758 -12.04 -21.38 21.55
CA PHE A 758 -11.59 -20.91 22.86
C PHE A 758 -12.72 -20.71 23.89
N GLU A 759 -13.85 -21.38 23.70
CA GLU A 759 -14.91 -21.46 24.71
C GLU A 759 -14.51 -22.46 25.81
N GLY A 760 -14.59 -22.04 27.08
CA GLY A 760 -14.06 -22.82 28.21
C GLY A 760 -12.53 -22.89 28.31
N ALA A 761 -11.79 -22.41 27.31
CA ALA A 761 -10.33 -22.44 27.30
C ALA A 761 -9.71 -21.42 28.27
N GLY A 762 -8.54 -21.79 28.81
CA GLY A 762 -7.67 -20.88 29.54
C GLY A 762 -7.05 -19.78 28.67
N PRO A 763 -6.24 -18.87 29.25
CA PRO A 763 -6.10 -17.52 28.72
C PRO A 763 -5.46 -17.42 27.33
N VAL A 764 -6.08 -16.67 26.43
CA VAL A 764 -5.65 -16.51 25.03
C VAL A 764 -5.16 -15.10 24.75
N MET A 765 -4.07 -14.97 23.98
CA MET A 765 -3.53 -13.69 23.52
C MET A 765 -3.50 -13.63 21.98
N PHE A 766 -4.05 -12.56 21.42
CA PHE A 766 -4.03 -12.30 19.97
C PHE A 766 -3.00 -11.23 19.65
N VAL A 767 -2.07 -11.56 18.76
CA VAL A 767 -0.94 -10.72 18.34
C VAL A 767 -1.17 -10.21 16.92
N GLY A 768 -0.79 -8.98 16.63
CA GLY A 768 -0.79 -8.40 15.29
C GLY A 768 0.56 -7.78 14.95
N ALA A 769 1.03 -7.94 13.72
CA ALA A 769 2.33 -7.43 13.26
C ALA A 769 2.29 -6.85 11.83
N ASP A 770 2.99 -5.73 11.63
CA ASP A 770 3.18 -5.01 10.35
C ASP A 770 4.58 -4.36 10.29
N VAL A 771 5.08 -4.10 9.07
CA VAL A 771 6.35 -3.41 8.83
C VAL A 771 6.17 -2.23 7.87
N ASN A 772 6.26 -1.02 8.42
CA ASN A 772 6.20 0.21 7.63
C ASN A 772 7.54 0.49 6.92
N HIS A 773 7.60 0.25 5.61
CA HIS A 773 8.70 0.67 4.75
C HIS A 773 8.71 2.20 4.47
N PRO A 774 9.87 2.84 4.25
CA PRO A 774 9.95 4.22 3.80
C PRO A 774 9.48 4.40 2.34
N ALA A 775 9.14 5.65 1.97
CA ALA A 775 8.66 5.99 0.64
C ALA A 775 9.63 5.59 -0.49
N ALA A 776 9.09 5.28 -1.68
CA ALA A 776 9.82 4.60 -2.75
C ALA A 776 11.15 5.25 -3.20
N ARG A 777 11.29 6.59 -3.08
CA ARG A 777 12.50 7.36 -3.42
C ARG A 777 13.50 7.52 -2.27
N ASN A 778 13.12 7.15 -1.05
CA ASN A 778 14.01 7.12 0.10
C ASN A 778 14.77 5.77 0.09
N THR A 779 16.08 5.85 0.28
CA THR A 779 17.04 4.73 0.23
C THR A 779 17.86 4.57 1.51
N THR A 780 17.52 5.32 2.57
CA THR A 780 18.35 5.45 3.79
C THR A 780 17.58 5.22 5.09
N SER A 781 16.33 5.70 5.21
CA SER A 781 15.55 5.53 6.44
C SER A 781 15.27 4.04 6.74
N PRO A 782 15.29 3.61 8.01
CA PRO A 782 14.95 2.26 8.43
C PRO A 782 13.51 1.87 8.06
N SER A 783 13.24 0.57 7.96
CA SER A 783 11.89 0.03 8.14
C SER A 783 11.47 0.20 9.61
N ILE A 784 10.18 0.31 9.90
CA ILE A 784 9.67 0.33 11.27
C ILE A 784 8.77 -0.91 11.45
N ALA A 785 9.17 -1.83 12.33
CA ALA A 785 8.35 -2.96 12.72
C ALA A 785 7.46 -2.57 13.92
N ALA A 786 6.24 -3.11 13.94
CA ALA A 786 5.34 -2.98 15.08
C ALA A 786 4.69 -4.33 15.41
N VAL A 787 4.58 -4.60 16.71
CA VAL A 787 3.85 -5.76 17.26
C VAL A 787 2.88 -5.25 18.31
N VAL A 788 1.64 -5.72 18.25
CA VAL A 788 0.60 -5.42 19.25
C VAL A 788 0.03 -6.72 19.80
N ALA A 789 -0.40 -6.71 21.06
CA ALA A 789 -1.03 -7.88 21.67
C ALA A 789 -2.21 -7.49 22.57
N THR A 790 -3.24 -8.35 22.61
CA THR A 790 -4.39 -8.19 23.50
C THR A 790 -4.00 -8.36 24.96
N ILE A 791 -4.37 -7.44 25.83
CA ILE A 791 -4.05 -7.47 27.27
C ILE A 791 -5.22 -7.87 28.18
N ASN A 792 -6.41 -8.16 27.62
CA ASN A 792 -7.60 -8.54 28.40
C ASN A 792 -8.37 -9.74 27.81
N TRP A 793 -8.04 -10.96 28.25
CA TRP A 793 -8.93 -12.12 28.07
C TRP A 793 -10.10 -12.04 29.08
N PRO A 794 -11.35 -12.41 28.73
CA PRO A 794 -11.86 -12.87 27.43
C PRO A 794 -12.55 -11.76 26.61
N ALA A 795 -12.26 -10.48 26.85
CA ALA A 795 -12.91 -9.34 26.18
C ALA A 795 -12.25 -8.94 24.85
N VAL A 796 -10.94 -9.21 24.68
CA VAL A 796 -10.20 -9.18 23.41
C VAL A 796 -10.31 -7.84 22.66
N ASN A 797 -10.26 -6.73 23.39
CA ASN A 797 -10.47 -5.38 22.84
C ASN A 797 -9.49 -4.30 23.33
N ARG A 798 -8.66 -4.58 24.34
CA ARG A 798 -7.53 -3.71 24.77
C ARG A 798 -6.22 -4.29 24.29
N TYR A 799 -5.34 -3.43 23.78
CA TYR A 799 -4.07 -3.82 23.20
C TYR A 799 -2.92 -2.97 23.75
N ALA A 800 -1.81 -3.64 24.10
CA ALA A 800 -0.50 -3.01 24.28
C ALA A 800 0.30 -3.11 22.97
N ALA A 801 1.37 -2.32 22.85
CA ALA A 801 2.15 -2.24 21.61
C ALA A 801 3.66 -2.11 21.87
N ARG A 802 4.46 -2.64 20.94
CA ARG A 802 5.91 -2.45 20.82
C ARG A 802 6.25 -2.03 19.39
N VAL A 803 7.29 -1.22 19.25
CA VAL A 803 7.72 -0.62 17.98
C VAL A 803 9.24 -0.53 17.96
N ARG A 804 9.86 -1.02 16.88
CA ARG A 804 11.32 -1.09 16.72
C ARG A 804 11.72 -0.61 15.32
N PRO A 805 12.82 0.15 15.16
CA PRO A 805 13.43 0.40 13.87
C PRO A 805 14.22 -0.85 13.40
N GLN A 806 14.29 -1.07 12.09
CA GLN A 806 15.10 -2.14 11.51
C GLN A 806 15.66 -1.76 10.15
N TYR A 807 16.62 -2.53 9.64
CA TYR A 807 17.35 -2.24 8.40
C TYR A 807 16.44 -1.86 7.22
N HIS A 808 16.92 -0.93 6.39
CA HIS A 808 16.19 -0.35 5.26
C HIS A 808 15.53 -1.44 4.37
N ARG A 809 14.19 -1.44 4.32
CA ARG A 809 13.38 -2.40 3.53
C ARG A 809 13.59 -3.88 3.89
N ARG A 810 14.09 -4.19 5.09
CA ARG A 810 13.89 -5.52 5.67
C ARG A 810 12.40 -5.68 5.97
N GLU A 811 11.82 -6.76 5.46
CA GLU A 811 10.44 -7.18 5.77
C GLU A 811 10.41 -8.08 7.00
N SER A 812 11.36 -9.01 7.12
CA SER A 812 11.60 -9.85 8.31
C SER A 812 11.72 -8.97 9.56
N ILE A 813 10.86 -9.22 10.55
CA ILE A 813 10.86 -8.51 11.84
C ILE A 813 12.04 -9.01 12.67
N LEU A 814 12.98 -8.11 12.97
CA LEU A 814 14.07 -8.40 13.89
C LEU A 814 13.53 -8.56 15.32
N ASN A 815 14.03 -9.55 16.05
CA ASN A 815 13.73 -9.78 17.46
C ASN A 815 12.21 -9.86 17.72
N PHE A 816 11.48 -10.51 16.80
CA PHE A 816 10.03 -10.69 16.89
C PHE A 816 9.65 -11.45 18.18
N GLY A 817 10.46 -12.43 18.58
CA GLY A 817 10.25 -13.15 19.83
C GLY A 817 10.36 -12.27 21.06
N ASP A 818 11.35 -11.38 21.10
CA ASP A 818 11.54 -10.45 22.23
C ASP A 818 10.39 -9.43 22.31
N MET A 819 9.95 -8.90 21.17
CA MET A 819 8.79 -7.99 21.12
C MET A 819 7.50 -8.63 21.62
N VAL A 820 7.29 -9.93 21.37
CA VAL A 820 6.15 -10.68 21.91
C VAL A 820 6.36 -11.06 23.38
N LEU A 821 7.59 -11.39 23.80
CA LEU A 821 7.93 -11.68 25.19
C LEU A 821 7.65 -10.48 26.11
N GLU A 822 8.04 -9.26 25.72
CA GLU A 822 7.68 -8.02 26.43
C GLU A 822 6.16 -7.85 26.61
N LEU A 823 5.38 -8.30 25.63
CA LEU A 823 3.92 -8.23 25.64
C LEU A 823 3.31 -9.36 26.50
N VAL A 824 3.89 -10.56 26.52
CA VAL A 824 3.56 -11.66 27.45
C VAL A 824 3.83 -11.24 28.89
N GLU A 825 4.97 -10.59 29.17
CA GLU A 825 5.24 -10.05 30.50
C GLU A 825 4.21 -8.99 30.90
N SER A 826 3.87 -8.07 29.99
CA SER A 826 2.90 -7.01 30.25
C SER A 826 1.50 -7.60 30.50
N TYR A 827 1.13 -8.65 29.76
CA TYR A 827 -0.07 -9.45 29.99
C TYR A 827 -0.04 -10.10 31.39
N TYR A 828 1.07 -10.73 31.77
CA TYR A 828 1.24 -11.36 33.09
C TYR A 828 1.20 -10.35 34.24
N ARG A 829 1.87 -9.19 34.09
CA ARG A 829 1.85 -8.08 35.06
C ARG A 829 0.42 -7.61 35.35
N ILE A 830 -0.44 -7.57 34.33
CA ILE A 830 -1.85 -7.17 34.42
C ILE A 830 -2.74 -8.30 34.97
N ASN A 831 -2.70 -9.49 34.34
CA ASN A 831 -3.68 -10.57 34.55
C ASN A 831 -3.25 -11.61 35.60
N LYS A 832 -2.00 -11.57 36.07
CA LYS A 832 -1.36 -12.54 36.98
C LYS A 832 -1.27 -13.99 36.46
N VAL A 833 -1.66 -14.21 35.20
CA VAL A 833 -1.51 -15.47 34.46
C VAL A 833 -0.82 -15.19 33.12
N LYS A 834 0.03 -16.10 32.66
CA LYS A 834 0.55 -16.07 31.28
C LYS A 834 -0.56 -16.60 30.34
N PRO A 835 -0.62 -16.19 29.06
CA PRO A 835 -1.50 -16.85 28.12
C PRO A 835 -1.05 -18.30 27.88
N GLU A 836 -1.98 -19.23 27.73
CA GLU A 836 -1.70 -20.61 27.31
C GLU A 836 -1.56 -20.73 25.79
N LYS A 837 -2.18 -19.79 25.06
CA LYS A 837 -2.53 -19.89 23.65
C LYS A 837 -2.27 -18.55 22.97
N ILE A 838 -1.52 -18.54 21.87
CA ILE A 838 -1.15 -17.33 21.12
C ILE A 838 -1.61 -17.47 19.66
N VAL A 839 -2.36 -16.49 19.16
CA VAL A 839 -2.76 -16.41 17.75
C VAL A 839 -2.14 -15.17 17.11
N VAL A 840 -1.20 -15.37 16.19
CA VAL A 840 -0.41 -14.32 15.55
C VAL A 840 -0.96 -13.99 14.17
N PHE A 841 -1.19 -12.70 13.91
CA PHE A 841 -1.57 -12.18 12.59
C PHE A 841 -0.50 -11.25 11.98
N ARG A 842 -0.18 -11.42 10.69
CA ARG A 842 0.90 -10.69 9.99
C ARG A 842 0.43 -10.12 8.64
N ASP A 843 0.49 -8.79 8.40
CA ASP A 843 0.42 -8.20 7.05
C ASP A 843 1.83 -7.80 6.57
N GLY A 844 1.95 -7.22 5.37
CA GLY A 844 3.20 -6.79 4.74
C GLY A 844 3.76 -7.83 3.75
N VAL A 845 3.77 -9.10 4.15
CA VAL A 845 4.43 -10.20 3.43
C VAL A 845 3.65 -10.74 2.22
N SER A 846 4.40 -11.11 1.18
CA SER A 846 3.90 -11.84 0.00
C SER A 846 4.14 -13.36 0.11
N GLU A 847 3.50 -14.16 -0.76
CA GLU A 847 3.67 -15.62 -0.84
C GLU A 847 5.13 -16.07 -1.02
N GLY A 848 5.98 -15.23 -1.63
CA GLY A 848 7.42 -15.47 -1.77
C GLY A 848 8.23 -15.21 -0.48
N GLN A 849 7.56 -14.87 0.64
CA GLN A 849 8.15 -14.52 1.92
C GLN A 849 7.54 -15.31 3.09
N PHE A 850 6.55 -16.19 2.86
CA PHE A 850 5.93 -17.02 3.91
C PHE A 850 6.94 -17.88 4.65
N ASP A 851 7.91 -18.43 3.91
CA ASP A 851 9.04 -19.18 4.45
C ASP A 851 9.86 -18.39 5.47
N MET A 852 10.06 -17.08 5.26
CA MET A 852 10.75 -16.21 6.22
C MET A 852 9.90 -16.02 7.50
N VAL A 853 8.59 -15.83 7.39
CA VAL A 853 7.72 -15.72 8.57
C VAL A 853 7.72 -17.03 9.38
N LEU A 854 7.78 -18.17 8.68
CA LEU A 854 7.67 -19.49 9.28
C LEU A 854 9.01 -20.03 9.83
N ASN A 855 10.13 -19.75 9.16
CA ASN A 855 11.46 -20.26 9.51
C ASN A 855 12.44 -19.19 10.06
N GLU A 856 12.11 -17.89 10.00
CA GLU A 856 12.76 -16.85 10.83
C GLU A 856 11.83 -16.44 11.99
N GLU A 857 10.69 -15.78 11.72
CA GLU A 857 9.91 -15.09 12.76
C GLU A 857 9.28 -16.05 13.79
N LEU A 858 8.66 -17.17 13.37
CA LEU A 858 8.08 -18.14 14.29
C LEU A 858 9.13 -18.88 15.14
N LEU A 859 10.30 -19.20 14.56
CA LEU A 859 11.38 -19.87 15.30
C LEU A 859 12.04 -18.92 16.30
N ASP A 860 12.15 -17.63 15.98
CA ASP A 860 12.57 -16.59 16.92
C ASP A 860 11.57 -16.44 18.09
N LEU A 861 10.26 -16.44 17.79
CA LEU A 861 9.21 -16.44 18.81
C LEU A 861 9.30 -17.65 19.75
N LYS A 862 9.37 -18.87 19.20
CA LYS A 862 9.49 -20.09 20.01
C LYS A 862 10.76 -20.09 20.85
N ARG A 863 11.89 -19.60 20.32
CA ARG A 863 13.16 -19.46 21.05
C ARG A 863 13.02 -18.49 22.22
N ALA A 864 12.50 -17.28 21.99
CA ALA A 864 12.39 -16.25 23.01
C ALA A 864 11.51 -16.69 24.19
N LEU A 865 10.34 -17.27 23.92
CA LEU A 865 9.46 -17.81 24.97
C LEU A 865 10.10 -19.00 25.72
N GLY A 866 10.87 -19.83 25.01
CA GLY A 866 11.65 -20.91 25.61
C GLY A 866 12.70 -20.45 26.64
N THR A 867 13.26 -19.24 26.51
CA THR A 867 14.25 -18.71 27.48
C THR A 867 13.71 -18.61 28.91
N ILE A 868 12.39 -18.43 29.07
CA ILE A 868 11.70 -18.34 30.36
C ILE A 868 10.87 -19.59 30.67
N ASN A 869 11.27 -20.73 30.09
CA ASN A 869 10.66 -22.06 30.24
C ASN A 869 9.12 -22.06 30.04
N TYR A 870 8.68 -21.45 28.93
CA TYR A 870 7.27 -21.18 28.66
C TYR A 870 6.91 -21.50 27.21
N PHE A 871 5.98 -22.45 27.04
CA PHE A 871 5.65 -23.05 25.74
C PHE A 871 4.13 -23.02 25.51
N PRO A 872 3.55 -21.85 25.16
CA PRO A 872 2.16 -21.77 24.74
C PRO A 872 1.98 -22.39 23.34
N THR A 873 0.78 -22.85 23.01
CA THR A 873 0.44 -23.27 21.65
C THR A 873 0.24 -22.06 20.74
N ILE A 874 0.67 -22.15 19.47
CA ILE A 874 0.74 -21.03 18.52
C ILE A 874 0.00 -21.35 17.21
N THR A 875 -0.83 -20.41 16.75
CA THR A 875 -1.26 -20.32 15.33
C THR A 875 -0.66 -19.08 14.69
N LEU A 876 -0.13 -19.19 13.47
CA LEU A 876 0.47 -18.10 12.68
C LEU A 876 -0.31 -17.92 11.37
N ILE A 877 -0.84 -16.71 11.18
CA ILE A 877 -1.76 -16.38 10.09
C ILE A 877 -1.29 -15.12 9.37
N VAL A 878 -1.02 -15.22 8.08
CA VAL A 878 -0.79 -14.05 7.23
C VAL A 878 -2.14 -13.48 6.76
N ALA A 879 -2.30 -12.15 6.81
CA ALA A 879 -3.53 -11.44 6.46
C ALA A 879 -3.25 -10.40 5.35
N GLN A 880 -3.17 -10.87 4.10
CA GLN A 880 -2.87 -10.02 2.94
C GLN A 880 -4.08 -9.20 2.49
N LYS A 881 -3.99 -7.88 2.64
CA LYS A 881 -4.94 -6.93 2.03
C LYS A 881 -4.48 -6.40 0.66
N ARG A 882 -3.30 -6.78 0.16
CA ARG A 882 -2.60 -6.13 -0.97
C ARG A 882 -2.48 -6.98 -2.28
N HIS A 883 -3.41 -7.89 -2.52
CA HIS A 883 -3.54 -8.73 -3.74
C HIS A 883 -4.41 -8.10 -4.87
N HIS A 884 -4.72 -8.85 -5.94
CA HIS A 884 -5.54 -8.40 -7.08
C HIS A 884 -6.95 -9.01 -7.15
N THR A 885 -7.23 -10.09 -6.40
CA THR A 885 -8.56 -10.73 -6.36
C THR A 885 -9.69 -9.75 -6.02
N ARG A 886 -10.84 -9.91 -6.68
CA ARG A 886 -12.15 -9.29 -6.44
C ARG A 886 -13.24 -10.33 -6.63
N LEU A 887 -14.34 -10.14 -5.90
CA LEU A 887 -15.54 -10.97 -5.96
C LEU A 887 -16.72 -10.10 -6.38
N PHE A 888 -17.53 -10.60 -7.31
CA PHE A 888 -18.70 -9.94 -7.86
C PHE A 888 -19.92 -10.85 -7.66
N GLN A 889 -21.07 -10.29 -7.30
CA GLN A 889 -22.31 -11.06 -7.20
C GLN A 889 -22.82 -11.42 -8.59
N GLU A 890 -23.22 -12.67 -8.83
CA GLU A 890 -23.62 -13.12 -10.16
C GLU A 890 -24.79 -12.30 -10.73
N ASN A 891 -25.82 -12.08 -9.91
CA ASN A 891 -27.04 -11.33 -10.24
C ASN A 891 -27.11 -9.95 -9.54
N GLY A 892 -26.00 -9.43 -9.01
CA GLY A 892 -25.96 -8.19 -8.22
C GLY A 892 -25.18 -7.05 -8.89
N SER A 893 -25.57 -5.80 -8.60
CA SER A 893 -24.79 -4.59 -8.94
C SER A 893 -23.94 -4.07 -7.77
N SER A 894 -24.27 -4.52 -6.56
CA SER A 894 -23.66 -4.22 -5.27
C SER A 894 -22.33 -4.95 -5.03
N ASN A 895 -21.67 -4.59 -3.94
CA ASN A 895 -20.56 -5.38 -3.39
C ASN A 895 -21.09 -6.64 -2.72
N VAL A 896 -20.23 -7.66 -2.59
CA VAL A 896 -20.53 -8.83 -1.76
C VAL A 896 -20.78 -8.43 -0.30
N SER A 897 -21.68 -9.16 0.38
CA SER A 897 -22.11 -8.87 1.75
C SER A 897 -20.95 -8.98 2.75
N PRO A 898 -20.98 -8.23 3.87
CA PRO A 898 -20.06 -8.47 4.98
C PRO A 898 -20.19 -9.92 5.46
N GLY A 899 -19.06 -10.56 5.79
CA GLY A 899 -19.01 -11.97 6.16
C GLY A 899 -18.96 -12.93 4.96
N THR A 900 -18.88 -12.45 3.71
CA THR A 900 -18.67 -13.33 2.54
C THR A 900 -17.27 -13.97 2.59
N VAL A 901 -17.21 -15.28 2.73
CA VAL A 901 -16.03 -16.14 2.61
C VAL A 901 -16.01 -16.84 1.25
N VAL A 902 -14.82 -16.99 0.66
CA VAL A 902 -14.53 -17.93 -0.41
C VAL A 902 -13.25 -18.70 -0.07
N ASP A 903 -13.41 -19.99 0.16
CA ASP A 903 -12.36 -20.95 0.54
C ASP A 903 -12.32 -22.18 -0.39
N THR A 904 -12.83 -22.04 -1.62
CA THR A 904 -12.82 -23.07 -2.66
C THR A 904 -12.48 -22.49 -4.04
N ARG A 905 -12.01 -23.33 -4.95
CA ARG A 905 -11.64 -23.06 -6.37
C ARG A 905 -10.49 -22.08 -6.60
N ILE A 906 -10.60 -20.85 -6.10
CA ILE A 906 -9.64 -19.74 -6.35
C ILE A 906 -8.57 -19.58 -5.25
N VAL A 907 -8.57 -20.49 -4.29
CA VAL A 907 -7.63 -20.60 -3.16
C VAL A 907 -6.56 -21.64 -3.46
N HIS A 908 -5.53 -21.74 -2.63
CA HIS A 908 -4.42 -22.66 -2.84
C HIS A 908 -4.86 -24.13 -2.81
N PRO A 909 -4.26 -25.04 -3.64
CA PRO A 909 -4.69 -26.44 -3.72
C PRO A 909 -4.67 -27.22 -2.40
N PHE A 910 -3.67 -27.01 -1.53
CA PHE A 910 -3.45 -27.85 -0.34
C PHE A 910 -3.25 -27.07 0.96
N GLU A 911 -2.49 -25.97 0.93
CA GLU A 911 -2.30 -25.06 2.07
C GLU A 911 -3.63 -24.44 2.56
N PHE A 912 -3.68 -24.07 3.83
CA PHE A 912 -4.89 -23.55 4.47
C PHE A 912 -5.08 -22.04 4.25
N ASP A 913 -5.75 -21.64 3.17
CA ASP A 913 -6.01 -20.24 2.82
C ASP A 913 -7.47 -19.93 2.43
N PHE A 914 -7.91 -18.68 2.64
CA PHE A 914 -9.26 -18.22 2.24
C PHE A 914 -9.39 -16.70 2.08
N PHE A 915 -10.36 -16.27 1.29
CA PHE A 915 -10.76 -14.87 1.16
C PHE A 915 -11.94 -14.57 2.08
N LEU A 916 -11.85 -13.50 2.90
CA LEU A 916 -12.96 -13.00 3.72
C LEU A 916 -13.24 -11.52 3.42
N CYS A 917 -14.47 -11.20 3.03
CA CYS A 917 -14.97 -9.83 2.92
C CYS A 917 -15.72 -9.43 4.20
N SER A 918 -14.98 -9.06 5.24
CA SER A 918 -15.52 -8.74 6.58
C SER A 918 -16.32 -7.44 6.68
N HIS A 919 -16.47 -6.64 5.62
CA HIS A 919 -16.91 -5.23 5.73
C HIS A 919 -17.83 -4.79 4.58
N TYR A 920 -18.70 -3.81 4.87
CA TYR A 920 -19.61 -3.25 3.88
C TYR A 920 -18.91 -2.28 2.92
N GLY A 921 -18.91 -2.64 1.63
CA GLY A 921 -18.34 -1.85 0.54
C GLY A 921 -19.24 -0.69 0.10
N SER A 922 -19.23 0.42 0.84
CA SER A 922 -20.04 1.62 0.51
C SER A 922 -19.55 2.46 -0.68
N LEU A 923 -18.34 2.18 -1.21
CA LEU A 923 -17.75 2.95 -2.31
C LEU A 923 -16.78 2.07 -3.12
N GLY A 924 -16.87 2.13 -4.44
CA GLY A 924 -16.07 1.33 -5.35
C GLY A 924 -16.34 -0.17 -5.24
N THR A 925 -15.33 -0.99 -5.55
CA THR A 925 -15.40 -2.44 -5.46
C THR A 925 -14.64 -2.93 -4.23
N SER A 926 -15.35 -3.62 -3.32
CA SER A 926 -14.83 -4.27 -2.12
C SER A 926 -13.64 -5.17 -2.43
N LYS A 927 -12.72 -5.23 -1.48
CA LYS A 927 -11.59 -6.13 -1.51
C LYS A 927 -11.69 -7.07 -0.31
N PRO A 928 -11.98 -8.37 -0.49
CA PRO A 928 -11.80 -9.32 0.61
C PRO A 928 -10.33 -9.33 1.02
N THR A 929 -10.01 -9.66 2.27
CA THR A 929 -8.64 -9.91 2.71
C THR A 929 -8.36 -11.40 2.53
N HIS A 930 -7.17 -11.74 2.04
CA HIS A 930 -6.70 -13.11 1.85
C HIS A 930 -5.94 -13.56 3.10
N TYR A 931 -6.44 -14.57 3.78
CA TYR A 931 -5.80 -15.16 4.95
C TYR A 931 -5.12 -16.47 4.56
N HIS A 932 -3.89 -16.67 5.02
CA HIS A 932 -3.11 -17.91 4.86
C HIS A 932 -2.64 -18.36 6.25
N VAL A 933 -2.95 -19.60 6.65
CA VAL A 933 -2.44 -20.18 7.90
C VAL A 933 -1.12 -20.87 7.59
N LEU A 934 -0.03 -20.38 8.18
CA LEU A 934 1.31 -20.95 7.97
C LEU A 934 1.68 -21.98 9.04
N TRP A 935 1.13 -21.83 10.25
CA TRP A 935 1.36 -22.75 11.36
C TRP A 935 0.11 -22.82 12.22
N ASP A 936 -0.24 -24.01 12.74
CA ASP A 936 -1.37 -24.16 13.65
C ASP A 936 -1.21 -25.33 14.63
N GLU A 937 -0.90 -25.02 15.89
CA GLU A 937 -0.92 -25.97 17.01
C GLU A 937 -2.29 -26.07 17.71
N HIS A 938 -3.25 -25.21 17.35
CA HIS A 938 -4.61 -25.26 17.93
C HIS A 938 -5.56 -26.19 17.15
N SER A 939 -5.18 -26.64 15.95
CA SER A 939 -5.98 -27.51 15.08
C SER A 939 -7.37 -26.94 14.78
N PHE A 940 -7.42 -25.68 14.34
CA PHE A 940 -8.65 -25.04 13.87
C PHE A 940 -9.23 -25.76 12.66
N THR A 941 -10.56 -25.93 12.64
CA THR A 941 -11.33 -26.11 11.39
C THR A 941 -11.48 -24.77 10.65
N SER A 942 -11.75 -24.83 9.34
CA SER A 942 -12.06 -23.65 8.52
C SER A 942 -13.16 -22.79 9.15
N ASP A 943 -14.28 -23.39 9.58
CA ASP A 943 -15.41 -22.63 10.13
C ASP A 943 -15.13 -21.97 11.48
N GLN A 944 -14.32 -22.59 12.35
CA GLN A 944 -13.90 -21.97 13.60
C GLN A 944 -13.02 -20.74 13.32
N LEU A 945 -12.00 -20.89 12.47
CA LEU A 945 -11.03 -19.83 12.23
C LEU A 945 -11.62 -18.66 11.44
N GLN A 946 -12.40 -18.94 10.39
CA GLN A 946 -13.10 -17.93 9.60
C GLN A 946 -14.06 -17.10 10.46
N LYS A 947 -14.81 -17.76 11.35
CA LYS A 947 -15.70 -17.07 12.31
C LYS A 947 -14.93 -16.27 13.34
N LEU A 948 -13.85 -16.82 13.92
CA LEU A 948 -12.99 -16.10 14.88
C LEU A 948 -12.43 -14.81 14.28
N ILE A 949 -11.89 -14.88 13.05
CA ILE A 949 -11.32 -13.72 12.37
C ILE A 949 -12.39 -12.69 12.01
N TYR A 950 -13.58 -13.15 11.59
CA TYR A 950 -14.69 -12.24 11.33
C TYR A 950 -15.16 -11.54 12.60
N ASP A 951 -15.27 -12.25 13.73
CA ASP A 951 -15.69 -11.67 15.01
C ASP A 951 -14.67 -10.68 15.58
N LEU A 952 -13.37 -10.98 15.45
CA LEU A 952 -12.29 -10.02 15.73
C LEU A 952 -12.37 -8.76 14.86
N CYS A 953 -13.00 -8.77 13.67
CA CYS A 953 -13.19 -7.55 12.89
C CYS A 953 -14.19 -6.56 13.53
N PHE A 954 -14.96 -6.96 14.54
CA PHE A 954 -15.90 -6.07 15.26
C PHE A 954 -15.30 -5.40 16.49
N THR A 955 -14.13 -5.82 16.98
CA THR A 955 -13.49 -5.25 18.19
C THR A 955 -12.67 -3.96 17.93
N PHE A 956 -12.71 -3.43 16.71
CA PHE A 956 -11.96 -2.22 16.31
C PHE A 956 -12.57 -0.93 16.89
N ALA A 957 -11.95 -0.42 17.96
CA ALA A 957 -12.51 0.58 18.86
C ALA A 957 -12.79 1.97 18.25
N ARG A 958 -12.41 2.24 16.99
CA ARG A 958 -12.49 3.57 16.36
C ARG A 958 -13.81 3.87 15.62
N CYS A 959 -14.67 2.88 15.39
CA CYS A 959 -15.96 3.08 14.73
C CYS A 959 -16.95 1.94 15.05
N THR A 960 -18.23 2.14 14.75
CA THR A 960 -19.31 1.19 15.08
C THR A 960 -19.67 0.27 13.90
N LYS A 961 -18.64 -0.30 13.27
CA LYS A 961 -18.76 -1.18 12.10
C LYS A 961 -17.55 -2.13 12.01
N PRO A 962 -17.70 -3.32 11.42
CA PRO A 962 -16.57 -4.21 11.21
C PRO A 962 -15.57 -3.62 10.22
N VAL A 963 -14.29 -3.93 10.45
CA VAL A 963 -13.18 -3.51 9.61
C VAL A 963 -12.78 -4.57 8.59
N SER A 964 -12.20 -4.12 7.46
CA SER A 964 -11.76 -4.96 6.33
C SER A 964 -10.61 -5.93 6.62
N LEU A 965 -9.96 -5.76 7.77
CA LEU A 965 -8.69 -6.36 8.15
C LEU A 965 -8.78 -6.65 9.65
N VAL A 966 -8.29 -7.80 10.09
CA VAL A 966 -8.47 -8.28 11.47
C VAL A 966 -7.85 -7.29 12.46
N THR A 967 -8.56 -7.01 13.56
CA THR A 967 -8.25 -5.90 14.47
C THR A 967 -6.80 -5.86 15.00
N PRO A 968 -6.13 -6.97 15.38
CA PRO A 968 -4.72 -6.94 15.76
C PRO A 968 -3.82 -6.32 14.69
N VAL A 969 -3.95 -6.75 13.44
CA VAL A 969 -3.15 -6.21 12.31
C VAL A 969 -3.45 -4.74 12.09
N TYR A 970 -4.74 -4.36 12.09
CA TYR A 970 -5.11 -2.96 11.85
C TYR A 970 -4.68 -2.01 12.99
N TYR A 971 -4.32 -2.55 14.16
CA TYR A 971 -3.60 -1.81 15.20
C TYR A 971 -2.08 -1.80 14.98
N ALA A 972 -1.48 -2.89 14.49
CA ALA A 972 -0.07 -2.92 14.07
C ALA A 972 0.23 -1.87 12.98
N ASP A 973 -0.60 -1.78 11.92
CA ASP A 973 -0.56 -0.73 10.89
C ASP A 973 -0.43 0.69 11.51
N LEU A 974 -1.24 0.96 12.54
CA LEU A 974 -1.32 2.27 13.19
C LEU A 974 -0.09 2.55 14.08
N VAL A 975 0.50 1.51 14.68
CA VAL A 975 1.72 1.60 15.48
C VAL A 975 2.96 1.74 14.59
N ALA A 976 3.07 0.96 13.50
CA ALA A 976 4.16 1.06 12.53
C ALA A 976 4.16 2.45 11.84
N TYR A 977 2.98 2.96 11.50
CA TYR A 977 2.82 4.35 11.05
C TYR A 977 3.20 5.37 12.14
N ARG A 978 2.88 5.13 13.43
CA ARG A 978 3.27 6.03 14.53
C ARG A 978 4.79 6.06 14.72
N GLY A 979 5.47 4.91 14.69
CA GLY A 979 6.93 4.85 14.74
C GLY A 979 7.62 5.49 13.53
N ARG A 980 6.99 5.48 12.35
CA ARG A 980 7.45 6.29 11.20
C ARG A 980 7.44 7.79 11.51
N LEU A 981 6.38 8.29 12.16
CA LEU A 981 6.31 9.69 12.59
C LEU A 981 7.38 10.03 13.65
N TYR A 982 7.72 9.09 14.54
CA TYR A 982 8.84 9.24 15.49
C TYR A 982 10.18 9.33 14.74
N HIS A 983 10.48 8.38 13.85
CA HIS A 983 11.71 8.39 13.04
C HIS A 983 11.88 9.71 12.26
N GLU A 984 10.80 10.18 11.61
CA GLU A 984 10.82 11.45 10.88
C GLU A 984 11.03 12.67 11.79
N THR A 985 10.56 12.63 13.03
CA THR A 985 10.80 13.68 14.04
C THR A 985 12.26 13.71 14.45
N VAL A 986 12.82 12.54 14.79
CA VAL A 986 14.22 12.38 15.21
C VAL A 986 15.17 12.81 14.10
N THR A 987 14.91 12.43 12.85
CA THR A 987 15.74 12.80 11.69
C THR A 987 15.74 14.31 11.44
N GLU A 988 14.60 14.98 11.62
CA GLU A 988 14.51 16.44 11.49
C GLU A 988 15.10 17.19 12.70
N GLY A 989 15.01 16.63 13.91
CA GLY A 989 15.58 17.19 15.14
C GLY A 989 17.11 17.00 15.29
N LEU A 990 17.66 15.92 14.74
CA LEU A 990 19.11 15.66 14.67
C LEU A 990 19.78 16.34 13.46
N SER A 991 19.00 16.95 12.56
CA SER A 991 19.56 17.81 11.52
C SER A 991 20.06 19.12 12.17
N PRO A 992 21.34 19.51 12.03
CA PRO A 992 21.84 20.76 12.60
C PRO A 992 21.19 21.96 11.90
N GLY A 993 20.11 22.46 12.49
CA GLY A 993 19.30 23.53 11.92
C GLY A 993 19.93 24.90 12.10
N SER A 994 19.86 25.70 11.04
CA SER A 994 19.72 27.18 11.13
C SER A 994 20.66 27.90 12.10
N VAL A 995 21.96 27.60 12.06
CA VAL A 995 23.01 28.50 12.57
C VAL A 995 23.59 29.30 11.42
N SER A 996 23.73 30.62 11.62
CA SER A 996 24.38 31.53 10.67
C SER A 996 25.89 31.26 10.59
N SER A 997 26.49 31.61 9.46
CA SER A 997 27.84 31.21 9.07
C SER A 997 28.97 31.79 9.94
N SER A 998 29.88 30.92 10.36
CA SER A 998 31.30 31.23 10.54
C SER A 998 32.14 30.07 9.96
N SER A 999 33.26 30.38 9.32
CA SER A 999 34.01 29.45 8.47
C SER A 999 35.25 28.86 9.13
N SER A 1000 35.42 27.53 9.07
CA SER A 1000 36.72 26.89 8.78
C SER A 1000 36.58 25.39 8.47
N SER A 1001 37.55 24.87 7.72
CA SER A 1001 37.63 23.53 7.16
C SER A 1001 37.79 22.38 8.17
N ALA A 1002 36.94 21.36 8.05
CA ALA A 1002 37.26 19.96 8.41
C ALA A 1002 36.41 19.00 7.55
N SER A 1003 37.00 17.95 6.99
CA SER A 1003 36.34 17.03 6.04
C SER A 1003 36.11 15.62 6.59
N SER A 1004 35.13 14.92 5.99
CA SER A 1004 34.99 13.45 5.99
C SER A 1004 34.87 12.72 7.34
N SER A 1005 33.75 12.89 8.05
CA SER A 1005 33.27 11.91 9.06
C SER A 1005 31.74 11.84 9.24
N ALA A 1006 30.97 12.85 8.84
CA ALA A 1006 29.55 13.01 9.20
C ALA A 1006 28.54 12.00 8.60
N SER A 1007 28.93 11.07 7.72
CA SER A 1007 27.99 10.16 7.05
C SER A 1007 27.72 8.85 7.80
N SER A 1008 28.50 8.52 8.83
CA SER A 1008 28.34 7.28 9.62
C SER A 1008 27.41 7.48 10.84
N THR A 1009 27.48 8.63 11.50
CA THR A 1009 26.72 8.93 12.72
C THR A 1009 25.20 8.96 12.50
N LEU A 1010 24.76 9.49 11.34
CA LEU A 1010 23.34 9.46 10.92
C LEU A 1010 22.78 8.04 10.75
N SER A 1011 23.63 7.04 10.50
CA SER A 1011 23.22 5.63 10.40
C SER A 1011 22.91 5.07 11.79
N MET A 1012 23.85 5.18 12.73
CA MET A 1012 23.70 4.65 14.10
C MET A 1012 22.53 5.30 14.86
N GLY A 1013 22.38 6.62 14.78
CA GLY A 1013 21.26 7.31 15.45
C GLY A 1013 19.88 6.93 14.93
N SER A 1014 19.76 6.37 13.73
CA SER A 1014 18.47 5.98 13.14
C SER A 1014 17.87 4.71 13.73
N LEU A 1015 18.71 3.86 14.34
CA LEU A 1015 18.37 2.56 14.93
C LEU A 1015 18.40 2.56 16.47
N ASP A 1016 18.65 3.69 17.15
CA ASP A 1016 18.58 3.73 18.63
C ASP A 1016 17.12 3.65 19.10
N ASP A 1017 16.77 2.48 19.65
CA ASP A 1017 15.48 2.14 20.24
C ASP A 1017 14.96 3.15 21.27
N LYS A 1018 15.84 3.90 21.95
CA LYS A 1018 15.45 4.91 22.95
C LYS A 1018 14.52 5.98 22.37
N PHE A 1019 14.63 6.28 21.08
CA PHE A 1019 13.76 7.26 20.42
C PHE A 1019 12.36 6.73 20.05
N TYR A 1020 12.18 5.41 20.11
CA TYR A 1020 10.94 4.70 19.77
C TYR A 1020 10.24 4.13 21.00
N ARG A 1021 10.99 3.92 22.10
CA ARG A 1021 10.46 3.54 23.41
C ARG A 1021 9.39 4.55 23.87
N LEU A 1022 8.26 4.02 24.28
CA LEU A 1022 7.11 4.79 24.76
C LEU A 1022 7.31 5.19 26.24
N HIS A 1023 6.61 6.23 26.68
CA HIS A 1023 6.57 6.57 28.10
C HIS A 1023 5.92 5.44 28.92
N ALA A 1024 6.36 5.22 30.16
CA ALA A 1024 5.91 4.11 31.00
C ALA A 1024 4.39 4.09 31.22
N ASP A 1025 3.77 5.27 31.39
CA ASP A 1025 2.32 5.41 31.53
C ASP A 1025 1.53 5.07 30.25
N LEU A 1026 2.20 4.97 29.11
CA LEU A 1026 1.60 4.87 27.77
C LEU A 1026 1.95 3.58 27.02
N GLU A 1027 3.02 2.86 27.39
CA GLU A 1027 3.47 1.64 26.68
C GLU A 1027 2.44 0.50 26.65
N ASN A 1028 1.51 0.48 27.61
CA ASN A 1028 0.50 -0.56 27.78
C ASN A 1028 -0.94 -0.06 27.58
N ILE A 1029 -1.12 1.09 26.89
CA ILE A 1029 -2.44 1.62 26.49
C ILE A 1029 -2.50 1.89 24.98
N MET A 1030 -3.69 2.19 24.45
CA MET A 1030 -3.93 2.29 23.01
C MET A 1030 -3.64 3.69 22.43
N PHE A 1031 -2.46 4.28 22.71
CA PHE A 1031 -2.05 5.63 22.29
C PHE A 1031 -2.10 5.85 20.75
N PHE A 1032 -1.95 4.77 19.98
CA PHE A 1032 -1.97 4.75 18.51
C PHE A 1032 -3.33 5.10 17.88
N ILE A 1033 -4.42 5.12 18.67
CA ILE A 1033 -5.82 5.25 18.23
C ILE A 1033 -6.20 6.58 17.55
#